data_AF-A0A916BZL9-F1
#
_entry.id   AF-A0A916BZL9-F1
#
_cell.length_a   1.000
_cell.length_b   1.000
_cell.length_c   1.000
_cell.angle_alpha   90.00
_cell.angle_beta   90.00
_cell.angle_gamma   90.00
#
_symmetry.space_group_name_H-M   'P 1'
#
loop_
_entity.id
_entity.type
_entity.pdbx_description
1 polymer ?
#
loop_
_entity_poly.entity_id
_entity_poly.type
_entity_poly.pdbx_seq_one_letter_code
_entity_poly.pdbx_strand_id
1 'polypeptide(L)'
;MSTSQPVLASDRSGGVELQGHEIQIGGDVVGRDKIVSYTVYGATLQEAPREPLIKRRAAQPQPPRAPLDFFDRTGELAQVEQLIKQGKPVAICGSDGAGKSALLRQAANGSTAHTLPDGVILLEGLDEYGHTLLPGDVIQRWFDAFYLSEPPLKVTSASAQPYLSQLRPLLLLDHVTLDADQLRPLLDLFPNSPALIARPSALPGLARPIKLGPLPRPDAIDLFAATSGLLITAAQRSSVDAICALLNDVPLAIVRAADVIREMNLPLDQAQARLTNAPPLAGDSITLGLSRVMALIQSVLTSLEKQILEVAANLPGISIDPKQIAALIGGAQAVAVEAAIDHLKALGLLHANSPRVRLDAGLRELWRGADGANTIKDRLLAQLLRDLRTGRFNDDTYCAEELGHVLGAIEYAMQAQRWNEAITLSRAIDRYLTLHGLWDAWRQIADRVLQSARAVGDRSAEAWALHQLGTRAIESNKAQAIDLLKQALSVRTQIGDKAGAEITQHNLDILTPPPPIPPKNGEGTIGPTGMSGAAKFMIGAVLVGLVAVVAIVIAQLAPPSAVPTATLVVIAPDTPTRAPGNTPTSRPPSHTPTRTPTGTLPPTATFTPTPTPTETPTPQPMGLIPYLEQVGNAYEIFVSSEDGSQRQALTQRSETGNFDPVLSPDGKSVAFWAFGSFATVRVPPRELYVVSLEERQPRLLLSGQPYDPRIVWSPKSDLVAVTLVTPSELGSQVDIYLAPVTGRNPRPLTSPNLDDYPIHTDPSFSPDGSQIAYVPRATANSGGAGINVVNVDGSNWQPLSLQADNAFLEVRSLAWSPVENQIAFIGRNLADPSSSSVAAPPAGLYLVNGDGSDLTPWIKASLGSAGPLVWSPDGRQVAFTANNALWLLAKESAEPRLLVRGLSVEPNGCTFVPWFMWLSDGRQLAYNTDRNGPIEIHAITIDGRNDRVLKTAPPTYLILPRGC
;
A
#
# COMPACT_ATOMS: atom_id res chain seq x y z
N MET A 1 44.83 -32.91 34.71
CA MET A 1 45.95 -32.31 33.97
C MET A 1 45.89 -32.78 32.53
N SER A 2 45.40 -31.96 31.62
CA SER A 2 45.98 -31.70 30.30
C SER A 2 45.15 -30.62 29.65
N THR A 3 45.82 -29.54 29.32
CA THR A 3 45.35 -28.24 28.88
C THR A 3 44.94 -28.25 27.42
N SER A 4 43.80 -27.64 27.10
CA SER A 4 43.56 -27.05 25.78
C SER A 4 42.92 -25.67 25.98
N GLN A 5 43.60 -24.67 25.42
CA GLN A 5 43.27 -23.24 25.53
C GLN A 5 41.93 -22.90 24.87
N PRO A 6 41.23 -21.85 25.34
CA PRO A 6 40.09 -21.30 24.62
C PRO A 6 40.58 -20.55 23.38
N VAL A 7 40.10 -20.98 22.21
CA VAL A 7 40.22 -20.18 20.98
C VAL A 7 39.41 -18.91 21.18
N LEU A 8 40.08 -17.76 21.09
CA LEU A 8 39.49 -16.43 21.07
C LEU A 8 38.37 -16.37 20.02
N ALA A 9 37.14 -16.24 20.49
CA ALA A 9 35.99 -15.92 19.66
C ALA A 9 36.18 -14.50 19.13
N SER A 10 36.64 -14.38 17.88
CA SER A 10 36.53 -13.15 17.11
C SER A 10 35.04 -12.87 16.87
N ASP A 11 34.60 -11.76 17.45
CA ASP A 11 33.49 -10.89 17.05
C ASP A 11 32.60 -11.45 15.92
N ARG A 12 31.49 -12.06 16.31
CA ARG A 12 30.31 -12.26 15.46
C ARG A 12 29.09 -11.74 16.20
N SER A 13 29.11 -10.45 16.49
CA SER A 13 27.87 -9.69 16.56
C SER A 13 27.24 -9.76 15.15
N GLY A 14 26.05 -10.37 15.04
CA GLY A 14 25.33 -10.55 13.78
C GLY A 14 24.77 -9.24 13.23
N GLY A 15 25.64 -8.26 13.00
CA GLY A 15 25.33 -7.09 12.19
C GLY A 15 25.24 -7.53 10.73
N VAL A 16 24.06 -7.37 10.13
CA VAL A 16 23.95 -7.35 8.68
C VAL A 16 24.68 -6.09 8.22
N GLU A 17 25.90 -6.26 7.72
CA GLU A 17 26.71 -5.19 7.14
C GLU A 17 26.12 -4.85 5.76
N LEU A 18 25.20 -3.89 5.70
CA LEU A 18 24.76 -3.29 4.44
C LEU A 18 25.84 -2.30 4.00
N GLN A 19 26.69 -2.73 3.06
CA GLN A 19 27.70 -1.86 2.48
C GLN A 19 27.04 -0.67 1.77
N GLY A 20 27.59 0.51 2.03
CA GLY A 20 26.96 1.78 1.75
C GLY A 20 26.72 2.05 0.27
N HIS A 21 25.46 2.25 -0.07
CA HIS A 21 24.96 3.34 -0.90
C HIS A 21 23.78 3.95 -0.13
N GLU A 22 23.58 5.27 -0.21
CA GLU A 22 22.37 5.94 0.28
C GLU A 22 21.15 5.31 -0.41
N ILE A 23 20.52 4.34 0.24
CA ILE A 23 19.22 3.84 -0.19
C ILE A 23 18.19 4.72 0.53
N GLN A 24 17.64 5.69 -0.19
CA GLN A 24 16.42 6.37 0.22
C GLN A 24 15.28 5.35 0.10
N ILE A 25 15.07 4.55 1.14
CA ILE A 25 13.97 3.58 1.18
C ILE A 25 12.71 4.40 1.50
N GLY A 26 11.82 4.58 0.52
CA GLY A 26 10.83 5.67 0.46
C GLY A 26 9.89 5.86 1.66
N GLY A 27 9.28 7.06 1.68
CA GLY A 27 8.31 7.59 2.65
C GLY A 27 8.84 8.90 3.27
N ASP A 28 8.11 10.00 3.09
CA ASP A 28 8.42 11.31 3.68
C ASP A 28 7.22 11.76 4.53
N VAL A 29 7.43 11.97 5.83
CA VAL A 29 6.41 12.60 6.71
C VAL A 29 6.87 14.00 7.05
N VAL A 30 6.02 15.00 6.84
CA VAL A 30 6.32 16.38 7.20
C VAL A 30 5.95 16.65 8.65
N GLY A 31 6.95 16.97 9.45
CA GLY A 31 6.79 17.69 10.72
C GLY A 31 6.92 19.19 10.44
N ARG A 32 5.80 19.93 10.47
CA ARG A 32 5.67 21.38 10.24
C ARG A 32 6.35 21.93 8.96
N ASP A 33 7.67 22.05 8.96
CA ASP A 33 8.55 22.55 7.89
C ASP A 33 9.71 21.58 7.52
N LYS A 34 9.77 20.38 8.12
CA LYS A 34 10.80 19.37 7.88
C LYS A 34 10.21 18.07 7.37
N ILE A 35 10.86 17.44 6.41
CA ILE A 35 10.59 16.06 6.00
C ILE A 35 11.46 15.12 6.85
N VAL A 36 10.84 14.08 7.41
CA VAL A 36 11.55 12.96 8.03
C VAL A 36 11.64 11.83 6.99
N SER A 37 12.86 11.48 6.59
CA SER A 37 13.18 10.31 5.76
C SER A 37 13.95 9.27 6.58
N TYR A 38 14.07 8.03 6.11
CA TYR A 38 14.66 6.94 6.89
C TYR A 38 15.94 6.37 6.27
N THR A 39 16.99 6.15 7.09
CA THR A 39 18.25 5.49 6.70
C THR A 39 18.59 4.32 7.63
N VAL A 40 19.56 3.49 7.26
CA VAL A 40 20.06 2.40 8.13
C VAL A 40 20.64 2.90 9.47
N TYR A 41 21.00 4.17 9.56
CA TYR A 41 21.54 4.81 10.77
C TYR A 41 20.48 5.57 11.59
N GLY A 42 19.23 5.61 11.13
CA GLY A 42 18.12 6.31 11.77
C GLY A 42 17.40 7.29 10.86
N ALA A 43 16.45 8.01 11.45
CA ALA A 43 15.62 9.01 10.79
C ALA A 43 16.40 10.31 10.53
N THR A 44 16.36 10.77 9.29
CA THR A 44 17.06 11.96 8.79
C THR A 44 16.09 13.08 8.50
N LEU A 45 16.53 14.32 8.71
CA LEU A 45 15.74 15.51 8.41
C LEU A 45 16.10 16.10 7.06
N GLN A 46 15.10 16.66 6.41
CA GLN A 46 15.25 17.51 5.23
C GLN A 46 14.34 18.74 5.36
N GLU A 47 14.69 19.83 4.70
CA GLU A 47 13.79 21.00 4.59
C GLU A 47 12.58 20.63 3.72
N ALA A 48 11.36 20.94 4.17
CA ALA A 48 10.18 20.74 3.35
C ALA A 48 10.19 21.75 2.19
N PRO A 49 10.02 21.31 0.93
CA PRO A 49 10.09 22.20 -0.23
C PRO A 49 8.90 23.17 -0.32
N ARG A 50 7.80 22.87 0.39
CA ARG A 50 6.59 23.70 0.51
C ARG A 50 5.78 23.30 1.74
N GLU A 51 4.93 24.20 2.22
CA GLU A 51 3.93 23.86 3.25
C GLU A 51 2.97 22.76 2.75
N PRO A 52 2.59 21.80 3.60
CA PRO A 52 1.64 20.74 3.25
C PRO A 52 0.27 21.29 2.84
N LEU A 53 -0.25 20.79 1.72
CA LEU A 53 -1.62 21.09 1.29
C LEU A 53 -2.60 20.24 2.09
N ILE A 54 -3.43 20.88 2.91
CA ILE A 54 -4.45 20.21 3.72
C ILE A 54 -5.82 20.38 3.06
N LYS A 55 -6.46 19.26 2.69
CA LYS A 55 -7.77 19.24 2.05
C LYS A 55 -8.75 18.43 2.89
N ARG A 56 -9.94 18.98 3.13
CA ARG A 56 -11.02 18.26 3.80
C ARG A 56 -11.52 17.11 2.91
N ARG A 57 -11.71 15.93 3.49
CA ARG A 57 -12.28 14.76 2.79
C ARG A 57 -13.73 15.03 2.38
N ALA A 58 -14.10 14.51 1.20
CA ALA A 58 -15.46 14.64 0.68
C ALA A 58 -16.44 13.68 1.40
N ALA A 59 -15.99 12.45 1.68
CA ALA A 59 -16.75 11.47 2.44
C ALA A 59 -16.58 11.71 3.96
N GLN A 60 -17.68 11.64 4.69
CA GLN A 60 -17.69 11.74 6.15
C GLN A 60 -17.57 10.36 6.80
N PRO A 61 -16.94 10.27 7.98
CA PRO A 61 -16.96 9.07 8.80
C PRO A 61 -18.39 8.57 9.03
N GLN A 62 -18.61 7.29 8.75
CA GLN A 62 -19.91 6.62 8.88
C GLN A 62 -20.04 5.93 10.24
N PRO A 63 -21.25 5.83 10.80
CA PRO A 63 -21.46 5.10 12.03
C PRO A 63 -21.10 3.61 11.89
N PRO A 64 -20.60 2.97 12.97
CA PRO A 64 -20.43 1.52 12.99
C PRO A 64 -21.79 0.83 12.82
N ARG A 65 -21.79 -0.39 12.29
CA ARG A 65 -23.03 -1.17 12.10
C ARG A 65 -23.81 -1.30 13.42
N ALA A 66 -25.11 -1.03 13.36
CA ALA A 66 -26.01 -1.24 14.48
C ALA A 66 -26.04 -2.73 14.90
N PRO A 67 -26.24 -3.04 16.19
CA PRO A 67 -26.58 -4.38 16.63
C PRO A 67 -27.78 -4.93 15.83
N LEU A 68 -27.73 -6.20 15.43
CA LEU A 68 -28.83 -6.86 14.72
C LEU A 68 -30.11 -6.87 15.56
N ASP A 69 -29.96 -7.15 16.87
CA ASP A 69 -31.04 -7.07 17.84
C ASP A 69 -30.66 -6.16 19.01
N PHE A 70 -31.63 -5.35 19.47
CA PHE A 70 -31.45 -4.39 20.55
C PHE A 70 -32.61 -4.49 21.54
N PHE A 71 -32.36 -5.14 22.68
CA PHE A 71 -33.37 -5.41 23.71
C PHE A 71 -33.17 -4.53 24.96
N ASP A 72 -34.28 -4.10 25.54
CA ASP A 72 -34.42 -3.33 26.79
C ASP A 72 -33.26 -2.45 27.22
N ARG A 73 -32.97 -1.50 26.33
CA ARG A 73 -32.13 -0.35 26.62
C ARG A 73 -32.72 0.91 25.98
N THR A 74 -34.03 0.94 25.74
CA THR A 74 -34.72 2.07 25.11
C THR A 74 -34.73 3.30 26.02
N GLY A 75 -34.85 3.10 27.33
CA GLY A 75 -34.74 4.17 28.33
C GLY A 75 -33.34 4.77 28.38
N GLU A 76 -32.30 3.93 28.45
CA GLU A 76 -30.89 4.37 28.42
C GLU A 76 -30.54 4.99 27.07
N LEU A 77 -31.01 4.43 25.96
CA LEU A 77 -30.84 4.98 24.61
C LEU A 77 -31.47 6.37 24.51
N ALA A 78 -32.70 6.55 25.01
CA ALA A 78 -33.35 7.86 25.03
C ALA A 78 -32.57 8.88 25.87
N GLN A 79 -32.00 8.46 27.01
CA GLN A 79 -31.11 9.31 27.82
C GLN A 79 -29.82 9.67 27.08
N VAL A 80 -29.18 8.70 26.42
CA VAL A 80 -27.99 8.92 25.58
C VAL A 80 -28.31 9.92 24.47
N GLU A 81 -29.38 9.70 23.70
CA GLU A 81 -29.79 10.58 22.62
C GLU A 81 -30.10 12.00 23.11
N GLN A 82 -30.74 12.14 24.27
CA GLN A 82 -30.99 13.44 24.88
C GLN A 82 -29.68 14.16 25.27
N LEU A 83 -28.69 13.43 25.78
CA LEU A 83 -27.39 14.01 26.15
C LEU A 83 -26.53 14.35 24.92
N ILE A 84 -26.64 13.56 23.83
CA ILE A 84 -26.04 13.90 22.54
C ILE A 84 -26.61 15.23 22.03
N LYS A 85 -27.94 15.44 22.10
CA LYS A 85 -28.56 16.73 21.74
C LYS A 85 -28.04 17.91 22.57
N GLN A 86 -27.58 17.67 23.79
CA GLN A 86 -27.00 18.70 24.67
C GLN A 86 -25.50 18.95 24.40
N GLY A 87 -24.86 18.19 23.50
CA GLY A 87 -23.43 18.31 23.20
C GLY A 87 -22.52 17.90 24.36
N LYS A 88 -23.01 17.10 25.32
CA LYS A 88 -22.23 16.72 26.51
C LYS A 88 -21.53 15.37 26.31
N PRO A 89 -20.29 15.19 26.84
CA PRO A 89 -19.69 13.87 26.94
C PRO A 89 -20.49 12.96 27.87
N VAL A 90 -20.70 11.72 27.44
CA VAL A 90 -21.43 10.66 28.15
C VAL A 90 -20.49 9.49 28.38
N ALA A 91 -20.40 9.02 29.62
CA ALA A 91 -19.70 7.79 29.96
C ALA A 91 -20.73 6.67 30.14
N ILE A 92 -20.72 5.67 29.24
CA ILE A 92 -21.52 4.45 29.38
C ILE A 92 -20.70 3.49 30.24
N CYS A 93 -21.12 3.33 31.50
CA CYS A 93 -20.41 2.63 32.55
C CYS A 93 -21.03 1.26 32.81
N GLY A 94 -20.22 0.24 33.08
CA GLY A 94 -20.69 -1.08 33.50
C GLY A 94 -19.61 -2.14 33.33
N SER A 95 -19.74 -3.28 34.01
CA SER A 95 -18.80 -4.39 33.84
C SER A 95 -18.85 -4.95 32.41
N ASP A 96 -17.85 -5.72 32.01
CA ASP A 96 -17.81 -6.29 30.66
C ASP A 96 -18.95 -7.27 30.43
N GLY A 97 -19.50 -7.29 29.21
CA GLY A 97 -20.71 -8.03 28.89
C GLY A 97 -22.05 -7.38 29.25
N ALA A 98 -22.05 -6.18 29.88
CA ALA A 98 -23.28 -5.43 30.20
C ALA A 98 -23.97 -4.75 29.00
N GLY A 99 -23.41 -4.83 27.79
CA GLY A 99 -24.00 -4.22 26.58
C GLY A 99 -23.56 -2.79 26.26
N LYS A 100 -22.42 -2.32 26.82
CA LYS A 100 -21.89 -0.96 26.59
C LYS A 100 -21.69 -0.64 25.10
N SER A 101 -20.96 -1.49 24.38
CA SER A 101 -20.67 -1.32 22.96
C SER A 101 -21.93 -1.44 22.10
N ALA A 102 -22.88 -2.28 22.48
CA ALA A 102 -24.18 -2.39 21.80
C ALA A 102 -24.98 -1.08 21.92
N LEU A 103 -25.08 -0.49 23.13
CA LEU A 103 -25.75 0.79 23.34
C LEU A 103 -25.05 1.93 22.58
N LEU A 104 -23.72 1.96 22.60
CA LEU A 104 -22.91 2.94 21.89
C LEU A 104 -23.15 2.86 20.36
N ARG A 105 -23.10 1.65 19.77
CA ARG A 105 -23.33 1.43 18.34
C ARG A 105 -24.78 1.69 17.94
N GLN A 106 -25.75 1.38 18.81
CA GLN A 106 -27.16 1.71 18.56
C GLN A 106 -27.38 3.22 18.54
N ALA A 107 -26.83 3.95 19.52
CA ALA A 107 -26.92 5.41 19.59
C ALA A 107 -26.27 6.10 18.39
N ALA A 108 -25.19 5.52 17.86
CA ALA A 108 -24.50 5.99 16.65
C ALA A 108 -25.38 5.95 15.38
N ASN A 109 -26.35 5.04 15.33
CA ASN A 109 -27.33 4.91 14.25
C ASN A 109 -28.69 5.56 14.60
N GLY A 110 -28.75 6.29 15.71
CA GLY A 110 -29.95 6.99 16.14
C GLY A 110 -30.21 8.25 15.33
N SER A 111 -31.47 8.68 15.30
CA SER A 111 -31.89 9.89 14.57
C SER A 111 -31.07 11.12 14.94
N THR A 112 -30.67 11.24 16.20
CA THR A 112 -29.86 12.36 16.70
C THR A 112 -28.45 12.35 16.11
N ALA A 113 -27.81 11.18 16.02
CA ALA A 113 -26.45 11.06 15.48
C ALA A 113 -26.41 11.47 14.00
N HIS A 114 -27.44 11.10 13.22
CA HIS A 114 -27.56 11.48 11.81
C HIS A 114 -27.77 12.99 11.57
N THR A 115 -28.13 13.77 12.59
CA THR A 115 -28.23 15.24 12.46
C THR A 115 -26.88 15.96 12.57
N LEU A 116 -25.82 15.27 12.99
CA LEU A 116 -24.50 15.87 13.17
C LEU A 116 -23.81 16.03 11.80
N PRO A 117 -23.31 17.23 11.48
CA PRO A 117 -22.91 17.60 10.13
C PRO A 117 -21.59 16.98 9.66
N ASP A 118 -20.84 16.33 10.56
CA ASP A 118 -19.52 15.76 10.26
C ASP A 118 -19.49 14.24 10.51
N GLY A 119 -20.65 13.59 10.58
CA GLY A 119 -20.78 12.15 10.70
C GLY A 119 -20.41 11.62 12.08
N VAL A 120 -20.01 10.35 12.11
CA VAL A 120 -19.75 9.59 13.34
C VAL A 120 -18.39 8.91 13.24
N ILE A 121 -17.53 9.15 14.22
CA ILE A 121 -16.18 8.58 14.25
C ILE A 121 -16.04 7.61 15.42
N LEU A 122 -15.67 6.37 15.11
CA LEU A 122 -15.36 5.35 16.10
C LEU A 122 -13.86 5.28 16.34
N LEU A 123 -13.49 5.40 17.61
CA LEU A 123 -12.18 5.11 18.14
C LEU A 123 -12.29 3.93 19.09
N GLU A 124 -11.76 2.79 18.67
CA GLU A 124 -11.51 1.67 19.57
C GLU A 124 -10.22 1.95 20.36
N GLY A 125 -10.17 1.54 21.63
CA GLY A 125 -9.02 1.72 22.52
C GLY A 125 -7.75 0.99 22.06
N LEU A 126 -7.94 0.07 21.13
CA LEU A 126 -6.89 -0.56 20.34
C LEU A 126 -7.22 -0.25 18.88
N ASP A 127 -6.24 0.06 18.06
CA ASP A 127 -6.49 0.17 16.62
C ASP A 127 -6.83 -1.19 16.00
N GLU A 128 -7.13 -1.20 14.70
CA GLU A 128 -7.52 -2.43 14.00
C GLU A 128 -6.45 -3.54 14.05
N TYR A 129 -5.21 -3.14 14.35
CA TYR A 129 -4.03 -3.98 14.46
C TYR A 129 -3.68 -4.33 15.92
N GLY A 130 -4.41 -3.80 16.91
CA GLY A 130 -4.27 -4.13 18.33
C GLY A 130 -3.28 -3.26 19.11
N HIS A 131 -2.91 -2.08 18.60
CA HIS A 131 -2.03 -1.15 19.29
C HIS A 131 -2.79 -0.16 20.18
N THR A 132 -2.29 0.06 21.39
CA THR A 132 -2.81 1.07 22.33
C THR A 132 -2.43 2.50 21.90
N LEU A 133 -3.28 3.09 21.06
CA LEU A 133 -4.00 4.33 21.35
C LEU A 133 -3.39 5.37 22.32
N LEU A 134 -2.20 5.95 22.09
CA LEU A 134 -1.75 7.11 22.88
C LEU A 134 -2.29 8.45 22.31
N PRO A 135 -2.41 9.52 23.13
CA PRO A 135 -3.08 10.75 22.72
C PRO A 135 -2.57 11.35 21.41
N GLY A 136 -1.26 11.33 21.14
CA GLY A 136 -0.69 11.88 19.90
C GLY A 136 -1.07 11.08 18.65
N ASP A 137 -1.26 9.77 18.79
CA ASP A 137 -1.71 8.88 17.71
C ASP A 137 -3.24 8.99 17.52
N VAL A 138 -4.00 9.21 18.60
CA VAL A 138 -5.45 9.52 18.53
C VAL A 138 -5.70 10.81 17.75
N ILE A 139 -4.93 11.86 18.04
CA ILE A 139 -5.03 13.16 17.33
C ILE A 139 -4.74 12.99 15.85
N GLN A 140 -3.68 12.24 15.52
CA GLN A 140 -3.33 11.95 14.13
C GLN A 140 -4.47 11.22 13.42
N ARG A 141 -5.00 10.15 14.03
CA ARG A 141 -6.09 9.35 13.46
C ARG A 141 -7.37 10.17 13.25
N TRP A 142 -7.72 11.04 14.20
CA TRP A 142 -8.85 11.94 14.04
C TRP A 142 -8.62 12.98 12.94
N PHE A 143 -7.42 13.54 12.84
CA PHE A 143 -7.10 14.44 11.74
C PHE A 143 -7.21 13.75 10.38
N ASP A 144 -6.62 12.57 10.24
CA ASP A 144 -6.62 11.80 8.99
C ASP A 144 -8.01 11.27 8.60
N ALA A 145 -8.93 11.13 9.56
CA ALA A 145 -10.32 10.78 9.30
C ALA A 145 -11.11 11.90 8.61
N PHE A 146 -10.70 13.16 8.76
CA PHE A 146 -11.41 14.32 8.19
C PHE A 146 -10.61 15.04 7.09
N TYR A 147 -9.29 14.90 7.09
CA TYR A 147 -8.40 15.64 6.21
C TYR A 147 -7.43 14.71 5.47
N LEU A 148 -7.04 15.15 4.28
CA LEU A 148 -5.92 14.64 3.49
C LEU A 148 -4.82 15.69 3.54
N SER A 149 -3.56 15.24 3.62
CA SER A 149 -2.39 16.12 3.58
C SER A 149 -1.41 15.66 2.51
N GLU A 150 -0.92 16.60 1.70
CA GLU A 150 0.10 16.33 0.68
C GLU A 150 1.27 17.31 0.82
N PRO A 151 2.48 16.82 1.19
CA PRO A 151 2.78 15.47 1.69
C PRO A 151 2.10 15.14 3.04
N PRO A 152 2.12 13.87 3.50
CA PRO A 152 1.56 13.47 4.79
C PRO A 152 2.09 14.35 5.93
N LEU A 153 1.17 14.92 6.71
CA LEU A 153 1.45 15.86 7.79
C LEU A 153 1.27 15.21 9.16
N LYS A 154 2.31 15.29 9.99
CA LYS A 154 2.16 15.04 11.43
C LYS A 154 1.47 16.22 12.10
N VAL A 155 0.38 15.95 12.81
CA VAL A 155 -0.27 16.93 13.67
C VAL A 155 -0.02 16.69 15.17
N THR A 156 0.11 17.80 15.91
CA THR A 156 0.09 17.89 17.38
C THR A 156 -1.27 18.42 17.82
N SER A 157 -1.57 18.42 19.12
CA SER A 157 -2.78 19.08 19.63
C SER A 157 -2.89 20.53 19.15
N ALA A 158 -1.78 21.28 19.20
CA ALA A 158 -1.76 22.68 18.82
C ALA A 158 -1.95 22.90 17.31
N SER A 159 -1.35 22.06 16.46
CA SER A 159 -1.49 22.20 15.00
C SER A 159 -2.79 21.58 14.46
N ALA A 160 -3.38 20.60 15.14
CA ALA A 160 -4.68 20.04 14.78
C ALA A 160 -5.86 20.95 15.19
N GLN A 161 -5.71 21.73 16.27
CA GLN A 161 -6.80 22.50 16.85
C GLN A 161 -7.51 23.46 15.88
N PRO A 162 -6.83 24.21 15.00
CA PRO A 162 -7.50 25.07 14.02
C PRO A 162 -8.42 24.31 13.04
N TYR A 163 -8.16 23.02 12.80
CA TYR A 163 -8.90 22.18 11.86
C TYR A 163 -10.02 21.39 12.55
N LEU A 164 -9.71 20.76 13.69
CA LEU A 164 -10.66 19.89 14.39
C LEU A 164 -11.73 20.67 15.15
N SER A 165 -11.40 21.87 15.66
CA SER A 165 -12.35 22.70 16.42
C SER A 165 -13.54 23.22 15.61
N GLN A 166 -13.44 23.18 14.28
CA GLN A 166 -14.51 23.58 13.35
C GLN A 166 -15.50 22.44 13.07
N LEU A 167 -15.17 21.21 13.47
CA LEU A 167 -15.97 20.03 13.21
C LEU A 167 -16.91 19.72 14.39
N ARG A 168 -18.03 19.08 14.08
CA ARG A 168 -19.06 18.60 15.01
C ARG A 168 -19.46 17.14 14.75
N PRO A 169 -18.53 16.16 14.74
CA PRO A 169 -18.88 14.75 14.64
C PRO A 169 -19.44 14.21 15.96
N LEU A 170 -20.08 13.04 15.93
CA LEU A 170 -20.26 12.21 17.13
C LEU A 170 -18.97 11.42 17.38
N LEU A 171 -18.31 11.68 18.51
CA LEU A 171 -17.13 10.94 18.93
C LEU A 171 -17.55 9.67 19.68
N LEU A 172 -17.17 8.49 19.20
CA LEU A 172 -17.40 7.23 19.88
C LEU A 172 -16.06 6.67 20.36
N LEU A 173 -15.93 6.42 21.66
CA LEU A 173 -14.74 5.88 22.29
C LEU A 173 -15.12 4.55 22.94
N ASP A 174 -14.74 3.44 22.33
CA ASP A 174 -15.04 2.10 22.82
C ASP A 174 -13.78 1.39 23.31
N HIS A 175 -13.81 0.84 24.52
CA HIS A 175 -12.65 0.20 25.16
C HIS A 175 -11.38 1.07 25.30
N VAL A 176 -11.49 2.40 25.24
CA VAL A 176 -10.37 3.33 25.42
C VAL A 176 -9.91 3.34 26.88
N THR A 177 -8.62 3.10 27.12
CA THR A 177 -8.01 2.99 28.47
C THR A 177 -7.50 4.33 29.04
N LEU A 178 -7.63 5.42 28.28
CA LEU A 178 -7.20 6.76 28.69
C LEU A 178 -7.99 7.27 29.91
N ASP A 179 -7.28 7.92 30.83
CA ASP A 179 -7.88 8.53 32.01
C ASP A 179 -8.54 9.89 31.71
N ALA A 180 -9.12 10.53 32.73
CA ALA A 180 -9.83 11.80 32.56
C ALA A 180 -8.89 12.95 32.14
N ASP A 181 -7.65 12.94 32.59
CA ASP A 181 -6.67 13.99 32.33
C ASP A 181 -6.10 13.87 30.91
N GLN A 182 -6.00 12.64 30.40
CA GLN A 182 -5.62 12.36 29.02
C GLN A 182 -6.78 12.58 28.02
N LEU A 183 -8.02 12.24 28.41
CA LEU A 183 -9.19 12.40 27.54
C LEU A 183 -9.63 13.85 27.39
N ARG A 184 -9.49 14.67 28.42
CA ARG A 184 -9.97 16.07 28.38
C ARG A 184 -9.34 16.88 27.24
N PRO A 185 -8.00 16.94 27.08
CA PRO A 185 -7.38 17.66 25.96
C PRO A 185 -7.79 17.12 24.59
N LEU A 186 -8.10 15.83 24.48
CA LEU A 186 -8.58 15.22 23.25
C LEU A 186 -9.99 15.71 22.91
N LEU A 187 -10.90 15.72 23.89
CA LEU A 187 -12.26 16.23 23.69
C LEU A 187 -12.28 17.74 23.45
N ASP A 188 -11.35 18.50 24.04
CA ASP A 188 -11.22 19.94 23.84
C ASP A 188 -10.84 20.32 22.39
N LEU A 189 -10.33 19.38 21.59
CA LEU A 189 -10.13 19.57 20.14
C LEU A 189 -11.45 19.67 19.38
N PHE A 190 -12.56 19.20 19.97
CA PHE A 190 -13.89 19.18 19.40
C PHE A 190 -14.90 19.84 20.37
N PRO A 191 -14.79 21.14 20.65
CA PRO A 191 -15.53 21.80 21.73
C PRO A 191 -17.05 21.79 21.56
N ASN A 192 -17.56 21.51 20.35
CA ASN A 192 -18.98 21.49 20.02
C ASN A 192 -19.50 20.09 19.66
N SER A 193 -18.72 19.05 19.93
CA SER A 193 -19.05 17.66 19.57
C SER A 193 -19.51 16.86 20.78
N PRO A 194 -20.61 16.11 20.67
CA PRO A 194 -20.94 15.10 21.66
C PRO A 194 -19.94 13.93 21.61
N ALA A 195 -19.71 13.29 22.76
CA ALA A 195 -18.85 12.12 22.88
C ALA A 195 -19.53 11.02 23.70
N LEU A 196 -19.48 9.78 23.20
CA LEU A 196 -19.89 8.57 23.93
C LEU A 196 -18.67 7.74 24.27
N ILE A 197 -18.47 7.46 25.55
CA ILE A 197 -17.28 6.78 26.06
C ILE A 197 -17.73 5.51 26.79
N ALA A 198 -17.53 4.34 26.20
CA ALA A 198 -17.81 3.05 26.83
C ALA A 198 -16.61 2.62 27.69
N ARG A 199 -16.85 2.44 29.00
CA ARG A 199 -15.80 2.12 29.98
C ARG A 199 -16.33 1.42 31.23
N PRO A 200 -15.50 0.77 32.04
CA PRO A 200 -15.97 0.10 33.26
C PRO A 200 -16.43 1.05 34.36
N SER A 201 -15.78 2.22 34.50
CA SER A 201 -16.00 3.16 35.60
C SER A 201 -16.47 4.54 35.13
N ALA A 202 -16.98 5.38 36.03
CA ALA A 202 -17.35 6.76 35.69
C ALA A 202 -16.13 7.66 35.43
N LEU A 203 -16.37 8.82 34.80
CA LEU A 203 -15.39 9.88 34.56
C LEU A 203 -15.83 11.19 35.26
N PRO A 204 -15.63 11.30 36.59
CA PRO A 204 -16.08 12.46 37.35
C PRO A 204 -15.53 13.76 36.77
N GLY A 205 -16.41 14.76 36.62
CA GLY A 205 -16.03 16.08 36.10
C GLY A 205 -15.73 16.14 34.60
N LEU A 206 -15.74 15.03 33.87
CA LEU A 206 -15.52 15.01 32.42
C LEU A 206 -16.76 14.56 31.64
N ALA A 207 -17.43 13.49 32.08
CA ALA A 207 -18.58 12.93 31.35
C ALA A 207 -19.73 12.55 32.28
N ARG A 208 -20.97 12.67 31.79
CA ARG A 208 -22.18 12.26 32.52
C ARG A 208 -22.27 10.73 32.52
N PRO A 209 -22.33 10.05 33.68
CA PRO A 209 -22.38 8.59 33.71
C PRO A 209 -23.79 8.06 33.42
N ILE A 210 -23.88 7.04 32.57
CA ILE A 210 -25.03 6.16 32.40
C ILE A 210 -24.57 4.76 32.81
N LYS A 211 -25.17 4.20 33.86
CA LYS A 211 -24.78 2.89 34.39
C LYS A 211 -25.62 1.80 33.74
N LEU A 212 -24.95 0.78 33.21
CA LEU A 212 -25.54 -0.44 32.71
C LEU A 212 -25.32 -1.57 33.71
N GLY A 213 -26.38 -2.33 33.96
CA GLY A 213 -26.35 -3.56 34.73
C GLY A 213 -26.90 -4.73 33.91
N PRO A 214 -27.31 -5.82 34.57
CA PRO A 214 -28.12 -6.87 33.97
C PRO A 214 -29.41 -6.34 33.32
N LEU A 215 -30.01 -7.13 32.44
CA LEU A 215 -31.33 -6.84 31.87
C LEU A 215 -32.43 -7.15 32.88
N PRO A 216 -33.60 -6.48 32.81
CA PRO A 216 -34.81 -7.01 33.41
C PRO A 216 -35.13 -8.39 32.84
N ARG A 217 -35.67 -9.26 33.70
CA ARG A 217 -35.92 -10.66 33.35
C ARG A 217 -36.76 -10.86 32.07
N PRO A 218 -37.87 -10.13 31.82
CA PRO A 218 -38.65 -10.31 30.60
C PRO A 218 -37.81 -10.11 29.34
N ASP A 219 -36.95 -9.09 29.35
CA ASP A 219 -36.14 -8.73 28.19
C ASP A 219 -34.91 -9.65 28.03
N ALA A 220 -34.41 -10.19 29.14
CA ALA A 220 -33.43 -11.28 29.12
C ALA A 220 -34.00 -12.53 28.41
N ILE A 221 -35.27 -12.87 28.67
CA ILE A 221 -35.96 -13.98 28.01
C ILE A 221 -36.16 -13.69 26.52
N ASP A 222 -36.56 -12.47 26.16
CA ASP A 222 -36.75 -12.07 24.76
C ASP A 222 -35.42 -12.06 23.98
N LEU A 223 -34.34 -11.57 24.59
CA LEU A 223 -32.98 -11.67 24.04
C LEU A 223 -32.55 -13.13 23.82
N PHE A 224 -32.82 -14.00 24.79
CA PHE A 224 -32.55 -15.44 24.66
C PHE A 224 -33.35 -16.05 23.50
N ALA A 225 -34.64 -15.73 23.39
CA ALA A 225 -35.53 -16.22 22.34
C ALA A 225 -35.02 -15.84 20.95
N ALA A 226 -34.73 -14.56 20.76
CA ALA A 226 -34.24 -14.02 19.50
C ALA A 226 -32.90 -14.64 19.09
N THR A 227 -31.96 -14.73 20.02
CA THR A 227 -30.61 -15.27 19.74
C THR A 227 -30.65 -16.77 19.45
N SER A 228 -31.45 -17.54 20.21
CA SER A 228 -31.54 -18.99 20.03
C SER A 228 -32.35 -19.40 18.78
N GLY A 229 -33.15 -18.48 18.23
CA GLY A 229 -34.10 -18.79 17.15
C GLY A 229 -35.25 -19.69 17.59
N LEU A 230 -35.42 -19.94 18.89
CA LEU A 230 -36.46 -20.81 19.43
C LEU A 230 -37.78 -20.06 19.54
N LEU A 231 -38.86 -20.66 19.01
CA LEU A 231 -40.22 -20.28 19.35
C LEU A 231 -40.54 -20.80 20.75
N ILE A 232 -40.39 -19.93 21.77
CA ILE A 232 -40.60 -20.31 23.16
C ILE A 232 -42.09 -20.63 23.40
N THR A 233 -42.41 -21.92 23.55
CA THR A 233 -43.74 -22.36 23.97
C THR A 233 -43.99 -22.08 25.45
N ALA A 234 -45.27 -22.10 25.88
CA ALA A 234 -45.63 -21.92 27.29
C ALA A 234 -44.93 -22.92 28.23
N ALA A 235 -44.65 -24.14 27.75
CA ALA A 235 -43.93 -25.17 28.51
C ALA A 235 -42.42 -24.91 28.61
N GLN A 236 -41.82 -24.26 27.61
CA GLN A 236 -40.38 -23.97 27.58
C GLN A 236 -40.03 -22.67 28.32
N ARG A 237 -41.01 -21.76 28.49
CA ARG A 237 -40.80 -20.45 29.13
C ARG A 237 -40.21 -20.56 30.54
N SER A 238 -40.62 -21.56 31.32
CA SER A 238 -40.07 -21.78 32.68
C SER A 238 -38.61 -22.21 32.66
N SER A 239 -38.19 -23.01 31.67
CA SER A 239 -36.79 -23.41 31.52
C SER A 239 -35.92 -22.25 31.05
N VAL A 240 -36.42 -21.44 30.11
CA VAL A 240 -35.69 -20.24 29.65
C VAL A 240 -35.56 -19.20 30.76
N ASP A 241 -36.61 -18.97 31.55
CA ASP A 241 -36.56 -18.10 32.74
C ASP A 241 -35.51 -18.58 33.75
N ALA A 242 -35.47 -19.90 34.03
CA ALA A 242 -34.48 -20.47 34.92
C ALA A 242 -33.04 -20.34 34.39
N ILE A 243 -32.83 -20.51 33.08
CA ILE A 243 -31.53 -20.28 32.44
C ILE A 243 -31.11 -18.82 32.58
N CYS A 244 -31.99 -17.85 32.27
CA CYS A 244 -31.70 -16.42 32.42
C CYS A 244 -31.36 -16.07 33.87
N ALA A 245 -32.07 -16.64 34.84
CA ALA A 245 -31.75 -16.50 36.26
C ALA A 245 -30.37 -17.01 36.63
N LEU A 246 -29.99 -18.20 36.14
CA LEU A 246 -28.67 -18.77 36.37
C LEU A 246 -27.58 -17.88 35.77
N LEU A 247 -27.86 -17.21 34.65
CA LEU A 247 -26.94 -16.28 33.99
C LEU A 247 -26.99 -14.86 34.57
N ASN A 248 -27.72 -14.65 35.68
CA ASN A 248 -27.95 -13.35 36.34
C ASN A 248 -28.39 -12.25 35.38
N ASP A 249 -29.16 -12.62 34.36
CA ASP A 249 -29.71 -11.69 33.36
C ASP A 249 -28.64 -10.86 32.62
N VAL A 250 -27.41 -11.37 32.54
CA VAL A 250 -26.28 -10.69 31.90
C VAL A 250 -26.38 -10.88 30.38
N PRO A 251 -26.46 -9.79 29.58
CA PRO A 251 -26.66 -9.88 28.13
C PRO A 251 -25.66 -10.80 27.42
N LEU A 252 -24.35 -10.61 27.65
CA LEU A 252 -23.33 -11.43 27.00
C LEU A 252 -23.44 -12.90 27.41
N ALA A 253 -23.76 -13.18 28.68
CA ALA A 253 -23.92 -14.56 29.14
C ALA A 253 -25.14 -15.24 28.50
N ILE A 254 -26.25 -14.50 28.36
CA ILE A 254 -27.48 -14.97 27.69
C ILE A 254 -27.21 -15.28 26.22
N VAL A 255 -26.62 -14.33 25.48
CA VAL A 255 -26.33 -14.49 24.05
C VAL A 255 -25.42 -15.70 23.83
N ARG A 256 -24.34 -15.83 24.62
CA ARG A 256 -23.43 -16.97 24.52
C ARG A 256 -24.11 -18.31 24.85
N ALA A 257 -24.97 -18.36 25.87
CA ALA A 257 -25.70 -19.57 26.21
C ALA A 257 -26.72 -19.95 25.11
N ALA A 258 -27.44 -18.97 24.55
CA ALA A 258 -28.37 -19.16 23.47
C ALA A 258 -27.68 -19.65 22.19
N ASP A 259 -26.50 -19.09 21.85
CA ASP A 259 -25.69 -19.55 20.72
C ASP A 259 -25.20 -20.99 20.91
N VAL A 260 -24.72 -21.36 22.10
CA VAL A 260 -24.35 -22.76 22.40
C VAL A 260 -25.55 -23.69 22.27
N ILE A 261 -26.72 -23.29 22.78
CA ILE A 261 -27.93 -24.10 22.73
C ILE A 261 -28.38 -24.32 21.29
N ARG A 262 -28.38 -23.26 20.48
CA ARG A 262 -28.74 -23.29 19.06
C ARG A 262 -27.77 -24.15 18.26
N GLU A 263 -26.48 -23.87 18.35
CA GLU A 263 -25.46 -24.52 17.53
C GLU A 263 -25.27 -25.99 17.88
N MET A 264 -25.32 -26.33 19.18
CA MET A 264 -25.17 -27.72 19.64
C MET A 264 -26.47 -28.51 19.63
N ASN A 265 -27.60 -27.88 19.28
CA ASN A 265 -28.95 -28.42 19.45
C ASN A 265 -29.17 -28.99 20.87
N LEU A 266 -28.68 -28.27 21.89
CA LEU A 266 -28.66 -28.73 23.27
C LEU A 266 -30.04 -28.56 23.91
N PRO A 267 -30.67 -29.63 24.43
CA PRO A 267 -31.96 -29.53 25.11
C PRO A 267 -31.90 -28.56 26.31
N LEU A 268 -32.96 -27.75 26.49
CA LEU A 268 -33.00 -26.69 27.51
C LEU A 268 -32.81 -27.23 28.94
N ASP A 269 -33.34 -28.42 29.24
CA ASP A 269 -33.18 -29.10 30.51
C ASP A 269 -31.72 -29.49 30.78
N GLN A 270 -31.01 -29.98 29.76
CA GLN A 270 -29.58 -30.30 29.85
C GLN A 270 -28.73 -29.03 29.99
N ALA A 271 -29.06 -27.97 29.25
CA ALA A 271 -28.37 -26.69 29.37
C ALA A 271 -28.52 -26.11 30.78
N GLN A 272 -29.75 -26.13 31.32
CA GLN A 272 -30.05 -25.69 32.68
C GLN A 272 -29.29 -26.53 33.73
N ALA A 273 -29.24 -27.85 33.56
CA ALA A 273 -28.50 -28.74 34.47
C ALA A 273 -27.00 -28.43 34.48
N ARG A 274 -26.39 -28.22 33.30
CA ARG A 274 -24.96 -27.86 33.18
C ARG A 274 -24.66 -26.51 33.84
N LEU A 275 -25.52 -25.51 33.62
CA LEU A 275 -25.39 -24.19 34.24
C LEU A 275 -25.57 -24.23 35.78
N THR A 276 -26.45 -25.11 36.27
CA THR A 276 -26.67 -25.31 37.70
C THR A 276 -25.45 -25.93 38.39
N ASN A 277 -24.79 -26.88 37.71
CA ASN A 277 -23.62 -27.59 38.24
C ASN A 277 -22.30 -26.82 38.07
N ALA A 278 -22.31 -25.68 37.37
CA ALA A 278 -21.12 -24.84 37.19
C ALA A 278 -20.70 -24.20 38.53
N PRO A 279 -19.43 -24.35 38.97
CA PRO A 279 -18.98 -23.75 40.22
C PRO A 279 -19.00 -22.21 40.10
N PRO A 280 -19.70 -21.50 41.00
CA PRO A 280 -19.74 -20.05 40.96
C PRO A 280 -18.38 -19.48 41.36
N LEU A 281 -17.84 -18.56 40.56
CA LEU A 281 -16.72 -17.72 41.00
C LEU A 281 -17.26 -16.58 41.90
N ALA A 282 -16.51 -16.22 42.94
CA ALA A 282 -16.86 -15.07 43.77
C ALA A 282 -16.77 -13.77 42.94
N GLY A 283 -17.81 -12.94 42.97
CA GLY A 283 -17.86 -11.69 42.22
C GLY A 283 -19.23 -11.03 42.21
N ASP A 284 -19.37 -9.97 41.42
CA ASP A 284 -20.66 -9.31 41.16
C ASP A 284 -21.58 -10.19 40.29
N SER A 285 -22.85 -9.79 40.12
CA SER A 285 -23.82 -10.53 39.30
C SER A 285 -23.32 -10.81 37.88
N ILE A 286 -22.53 -9.89 37.31
CA ILE A 286 -21.97 -10.01 35.97
C ILE A 286 -20.89 -11.10 35.93
N THR A 287 -19.93 -11.07 36.85
CA THR A 287 -18.89 -12.09 37.00
C THR A 287 -19.49 -13.47 37.20
N LEU A 288 -20.53 -13.58 38.04
CA LEU A 288 -21.23 -14.84 38.25
C LEU A 288 -21.87 -15.37 36.97
N GLY A 289 -22.63 -14.53 36.24
CA GLY A 289 -23.27 -14.92 34.98
C GLY A 289 -22.26 -15.36 33.92
N LEU A 290 -21.18 -14.59 33.75
CA LEU A 290 -20.10 -14.90 32.82
C LEU A 290 -19.37 -16.20 33.19
N SER A 291 -19.07 -16.42 34.47
CA SER A 291 -18.40 -17.66 34.90
C SER A 291 -19.23 -18.92 34.63
N ARG A 292 -20.55 -18.85 34.79
CA ARG A 292 -21.47 -19.98 34.52
C ARG A 292 -21.58 -20.28 33.03
N VAL A 293 -21.75 -19.26 32.18
CA VAL A 293 -21.76 -19.51 30.73
C VAL A 293 -20.42 -20.04 30.23
N MET A 294 -19.31 -19.61 30.83
CA MET A 294 -17.99 -20.13 30.50
C MET A 294 -17.86 -21.61 30.83
N ALA A 295 -18.37 -22.08 31.97
CA ALA A 295 -18.42 -23.50 32.29
C ALA A 295 -19.28 -24.28 31.28
N LEU A 296 -20.42 -23.72 30.84
CA LEU A 296 -21.25 -24.31 29.80
C LEU A 296 -20.47 -24.43 28.47
N ILE A 297 -19.83 -23.34 28.02
CA ILE A 297 -19.01 -23.30 26.80
C ILE A 297 -17.89 -24.34 26.89
N GLN A 298 -17.12 -24.36 27.97
CA GLN A 298 -16.02 -25.32 28.16
C GLN A 298 -16.47 -26.78 28.13
N SER A 299 -17.75 -27.06 28.46
CA SER A 299 -18.31 -28.41 28.41
C SER A 299 -18.62 -28.93 27.01
N VAL A 300 -18.71 -28.03 26.02
CA VAL A 300 -19.03 -28.38 24.62
C VAL A 300 -17.85 -28.26 23.67
N LEU A 301 -16.80 -27.52 24.06
CA LEU A 301 -15.60 -27.33 23.23
C LEU A 301 -14.66 -28.53 23.25
N THR A 302 -14.11 -28.84 22.09
CA THR A 302 -13.00 -29.77 21.89
C THR A 302 -11.69 -29.25 22.47
N SER A 303 -10.69 -30.13 22.61
CA SER A 303 -9.35 -29.72 23.06
C SER A 303 -8.68 -28.73 22.11
N LEU A 304 -8.90 -28.84 20.80
CA LEU A 304 -8.30 -27.94 19.81
C LEU A 304 -8.91 -26.53 19.89
N GLU A 305 -10.23 -26.44 20.04
CA GLU A 305 -10.92 -25.15 20.19
C GLU A 305 -10.52 -24.41 21.45
N LYS A 306 -10.33 -25.15 22.57
CA LYS A 306 -9.80 -24.58 23.81
C LYS A 306 -8.39 -24.01 23.61
N GLN A 307 -7.52 -24.74 22.91
CA GLN A 307 -6.17 -24.25 22.58
C GLN A 307 -6.20 -23.01 21.68
N ILE A 308 -7.12 -22.96 20.70
CA ILE A 308 -7.31 -21.77 19.85
C ILE A 308 -7.72 -20.55 20.69
N LEU A 309 -8.68 -20.70 21.59
CA LEU A 309 -9.14 -19.62 22.47
C LEU A 309 -8.05 -19.20 23.47
N GLU A 310 -7.27 -20.14 24.00
CA GLU A 310 -6.11 -19.85 24.85
C GLU A 310 -5.04 -19.03 24.11
N VAL A 311 -4.72 -19.41 22.86
CA VAL A 311 -3.82 -18.63 22.00
C VAL A 311 -4.38 -17.24 21.76
N ALA A 312 -5.65 -17.14 21.36
CA ALA A 312 -6.28 -15.85 21.09
C ALA A 312 -6.36 -14.94 22.31
N ALA A 313 -6.56 -15.51 23.51
CA ALA A 313 -6.64 -14.75 24.74
C ALA A 313 -5.29 -14.18 25.21
N ASN A 314 -4.20 -14.93 24.96
CA ASN A 314 -2.86 -14.65 25.46
C ASN A 314 -1.95 -13.93 24.47
N LEU A 315 -2.31 -13.88 23.19
CA LEU A 315 -1.63 -13.03 22.22
C LEU A 315 -1.78 -11.55 22.62
N PRO A 316 -0.82 -10.67 22.27
CA PRO A 316 -0.95 -9.24 22.57
C PRO A 316 -1.92 -8.49 21.64
N GLY A 317 -1.89 -8.78 20.34
CA GLY A 317 -2.79 -8.18 19.35
C GLY A 317 -4.24 -8.62 19.52
N ILE A 318 -5.19 -7.87 18.96
CA ILE A 318 -6.63 -8.20 19.03
C ILE A 318 -7.12 -9.01 17.82
N SER A 319 -6.42 -8.88 16.70
CA SER A 319 -6.76 -9.47 15.41
C SER A 319 -5.68 -10.48 15.04
N ILE A 320 -6.06 -11.73 14.80
CA ILE A 320 -5.11 -12.83 14.69
C ILE A 320 -5.34 -13.59 13.38
N ASP A 321 -4.27 -13.90 12.67
CA ASP A 321 -4.32 -14.71 11.45
C ASP A 321 -4.55 -16.18 11.85
N PRO A 322 -5.58 -16.88 11.32
CA PRO A 322 -5.75 -18.32 11.50
C PRO A 322 -4.48 -19.16 11.29
N LYS A 323 -3.62 -18.79 10.34
CA LYS A 323 -2.34 -19.48 10.09
C LYS A 323 -1.35 -19.30 11.23
N GLN A 324 -1.33 -18.11 11.83
CA GLN A 324 -0.52 -17.81 13.01
C GLN A 324 -1.03 -18.60 14.23
N ILE A 325 -2.36 -18.73 14.41
CA ILE A 325 -2.94 -19.59 15.44
C ILE A 325 -2.45 -21.04 15.27
N ALA A 326 -2.53 -21.58 14.05
CA ALA A 326 -2.06 -22.94 13.78
C ALA A 326 -0.56 -23.12 14.09
N ALA A 327 0.27 -22.16 13.70
CA ALA A 327 1.71 -22.16 13.98
C ALA A 327 2.01 -22.11 15.49
N LEU A 328 1.23 -21.34 16.25
CA LEU A 328 1.43 -21.17 17.68
C LEU A 328 0.96 -22.36 18.50
N ILE A 329 -0.09 -23.08 18.09
CA ILE A 329 -0.55 -24.28 18.80
C ILE A 329 0.49 -25.40 18.69
N GLY A 330 1.03 -25.63 17.48
CA GLY A 330 2.01 -26.67 17.18
C GLY A 330 1.39 -28.08 17.11
N GLY A 331 1.62 -28.80 16.01
CA GLY A 331 1.19 -30.20 15.84
C GLY A 331 -0.24 -30.42 15.32
N ALA A 332 -1.07 -29.38 15.20
CA ALA A 332 -2.39 -29.44 14.56
C ALA A 332 -2.29 -29.17 13.04
N GLN A 333 -3.09 -29.87 12.24
CA GLN A 333 -3.19 -29.60 10.80
C GLN A 333 -3.96 -28.30 10.54
N ALA A 334 -3.49 -27.48 9.59
CA ALA A 334 -4.11 -26.17 9.28
C ALA A 334 -5.62 -26.28 8.98
N VAL A 335 -6.04 -27.31 8.24
CA VAL A 335 -7.45 -27.58 7.92
C VAL A 335 -8.30 -27.81 9.17
N ALA A 336 -7.76 -28.52 10.17
CA ALA A 336 -8.47 -28.76 11.43
C ALA A 336 -8.60 -27.49 12.28
N VAL A 337 -7.59 -26.61 12.22
CA VAL A 337 -7.62 -25.30 12.90
C VAL A 337 -8.66 -24.38 12.25
N GLU A 338 -8.73 -24.35 10.92
CA GLU A 338 -9.73 -23.57 10.18
C GLU A 338 -11.16 -24.04 10.51
N ALA A 339 -11.42 -25.36 10.47
CA ALA A 339 -12.72 -25.91 10.82
C ALA A 339 -13.12 -25.60 12.28
N ALA A 340 -12.17 -25.68 13.22
CA ALA A 340 -12.40 -25.32 14.61
C ALA A 340 -12.66 -23.81 14.79
N ILE A 341 -11.97 -22.95 14.05
CA ILE A 341 -12.23 -21.51 14.03
C ILE A 341 -13.64 -21.22 13.52
N ASP A 342 -14.09 -21.89 12.46
CA ASP A 342 -15.44 -21.67 11.92
C ASP A 342 -16.53 -22.13 12.89
N HIS A 343 -16.32 -23.25 13.60
CA HIS A 343 -17.24 -23.65 14.67
C HIS A 343 -17.21 -22.66 15.86
N LEU A 344 -16.05 -22.14 16.24
CA LEU A 344 -15.93 -21.09 17.26
C LEU A 344 -16.63 -19.78 16.85
N LYS A 345 -16.66 -19.44 15.55
CA LYS A 345 -17.44 -18.32 15.02
C LYS A 345 -18.95 -18.59 15.09
N ALA A 346 -19.38 -19.82 14.77
CA ALA A 346 -20.79 -20.21 14.86
C ALA A 346 -21.31 -20.18 16.32
N LEU A 347 -20.44 -20.52 17.27
CA LEU A 347 -20.65 -20.36 18.71
C LEU A 347 -20.49 -18.92 19.21
N GLY A 348 -20.18 -17.96 18.33
CA GLY A 348 -19.97 -16.53 18.62
C GLY A 348 -18.86 -16.23 19.64
N LEU A 349 -17.85 -17.10 19.72
CA LEU A 349 -16.67 -16.92 20.57
C LEU A 349 -15.53 -16.24 19.83
N LEU A 350 -15.48 -16.40 18.50
CA LEU A 350 -14.60 -15.65 17.61
C LEU A 350 -15.43 -14.85 16.61
N HIS A 351 -14.96 -13.66 16.25
CA HIS A 351 -15.59 -12.80 15.25
C HIS A 351 -14.66 -12.62 14.05
N ALA A 352 -15.24 -12.58 12.85
CA ALA A 352 -14.50 -12.27 11.64
C ALA A 352 -14.03 -10.82 11.65
N ASN A 353 -12.77 -10.62 11.27
CA ASN A 353 -12.14 -9.34 10.97
C ASN A 353 -11.27 -9.58 9.73
N SER A 354 -11.94 -9.90 8.61
CA SER A 354 -11.39 -10.63 7.47
C SER A 354 -10.04 -10.09 6.97
N PRO A 355 -9.05 -10.97 6.70
CA PRO A 355 -9.07 -12.44 6.79
C PRO A 355 -8.83 -12.99 8.21
N ARG A 356 -8.76 -12.12 9.22
CA ARG A 356 -8.35 -12.44 10.58
C ARG A 356 -9.54 -12.68 11.49
N VAL A 357 -9.26 -13.10 12.72
CA VAL A 357 -10.27 -13.35 13.76
C VAL A 357 -9.97 -12.57 15.04
N ARG A 358 -11.03 -12.18 15.75
CA ARG A 358 -10.97 -11.48 17.04
C ARG A 358 -11.68 -12.28 18.12
N LEU A 359 -11.13 -12.30 19.32
CA LEU A 359 -11.80 -12.79 20.53
C LEU A 359 -12.46 -11.61 21.24
N ASP A 360 -13.72 -11.78 21.67
CA ASP A 360 -14.44 -10.75 22.41
C ASP A 360 -13.69 -10.35 23.70
N ALA A 361 -13.55 -9.04 23.94
CA ALA A 361 -12.77 -8.52 25.05
C ALA A 361 -13.29 -8.99 26.43
N GLY A 362 -14.61 -9.13 26.59
CA GLY A 362 -15.22 -9.63 27.82
C GLY A 362 -14.97 -11.11 28.07
N LEU A 363 -14.75 -11.90 27.01
CA LEU A 363 -14.38 -13.31 27.12
C LEU A 363 -12.87 -13.51 27.25
N ARG A 364 -12.07 -12.57 26.74
CA ARG A 364 -10.61 -12.65 26.74
C ARG A 364 -10.02 -12.84 28.14
N GLU A 365 -10.48 -12.06 29.13
CA GLU A 365 -10.00 -12.19 30.50
C GLU A 365 -10.39 -13.53 31.15
N LEU A 366 -11.53 -14.11 30.75
CA LEU A 366 -12.01 -15.40 31.27
C LEU A 366 -11.22 -16.58 30.69
N TRP A 367 -10.62 -16.42 29.51
CA TRP A 367 -9.76 -17.41 28.84
C TRP A 367 -8.26 -17.24 29.14
N ARG A 368 -7.86 -16.15 29.81
CA ARG A 368 -6.48 -15.98 30.27
C ARG A 368 -6.18 -16.92 31.44
N GLY A 369 -5.73 -18.13 31.13
CA GLY A 369 -5.08 -19.00 32.10
C GLY A 369 -3.70 -18.42 32.50
N ALA A 370 -3.34 -18.50 33.79
CA ALA A 370 -2.00 -18.16 34.25
C ALA A 370 -0.95 -19.15 33.72
N ASP A 371 -1.34 -20.42 33.54
CA ASP A 371 -0.48 -21.49 33.06
C ASP A 371 -0.42 -21.49 31.52
N GLY A 372 0.75 -21.16 30.95
CA GLY A 372 1.00 -21.25 29.50
C GLY A 372 0.97 -19.93 28.71
N ALA A 373 0.53 -18.83 29.33
CA ALA A 373 0.51 -17.49 28.70
C ALA A 373 1.89 -17.06 28.20
N ASN A 374 2.93 -17.23 29.02
CA ASN A 374 4.31 -16.91 28.66
C ASN A 374 4.81 -17.81 27.52
N THR A 375 4.45 -19.10 27.52
CA THR A 375 4.83 -20.04 26.45
C THR A 375 4.27 -19.63 25.09
N ILE A 376 3.04 -19.09 25.05
CA ILE A 376 2.44 -18.56 23.81
C ILE A 376 3.19 -17.30 23.36
N LYS A 377 3.48 -16.38 24.28
CA LYS A 377 4.24 -15.17 23.98
C LYS A 377 5.68 -15.46 23.54
N ASP A 378 6.33 -16.46 24.12
CA ASP A 378 7.65 -16.94 23.70
C ASP A 378 7.63 -17.52 22.29
N ARG A 379 6.59 -18.31 21.95
CA ARG A 379 6.39 -18.84 20.60
C ARG A 379 6.15 -17.73 19.58
N LEU A 380 5.33 -16.74 19.92
CA LEU A 380 5.11 -15.55 19.10
C LEU A 380 6.42 -14.78 18.88
N LEU A 381 7.15 -14.47 19.95
CA LEU A 381 8.42 -13.75 19.89
C LEU A 381 9.42 -14.49 18.99
N ALA A 382 9.53 -15.81 19.14
CA ALA A 382 10.37 -16.63 18.27
C ALA A 382 9.90 -16.63 16.80
N GLN A 383 8.60 -16.57 16.55
CA GLN A 383 8.04 -16.46 15.19
C GLN A 383 8.38 -15.10 14.57
N LEU A 384 8.12 -13.99 15.26
CA LEU A 384 8.43 -12.65 14.76
C LEU A 384 9.92 -12.47 14.46
N LEU A 385 10.80 -13.03 15.29
CA LEU A 385 12.24 -13.04 15.04
C LEU A 385 12.63 -13.89 13.81
N ARG A 386 11.88 -14.95 13.48
CA ARG A 386 12.07 -15.69 12.22
C ARG A 386 11.57 -14.88 11.03
N ASP A 387 10.39 -14.28 11.14
CA ASP A 387 9.79 -13.46 10.09
C ASP A 387 10.70 -12.29 9.72
N LEU A 388 11.33 -11.67 10.73
CA LEU A 388 12.38 -10.66 10.55
C LEU A 388 13.56 -11.19 9.71
N ARG A 389 14.10 -12.38 10.02
CA ARG A 389 15.21 -13.00 9.27
C ARG A 389 14.84 -13.32 7.82
N THR A 390 13.56 -13.54 7.54
CA THR A 390 13.05 -13.75 6.18
C THR A 390 12.72 -12.46 5.44
N GLY A 391 12.93 -11.30 6.06
CA GLY A 391 12.72 -9.98 5.45
C GLY A 391 11.27 -9.49 5.45
N ARG A 392 10.34 -10.14 6.16
CA ARG A 392 8.91 -9.77 6.14
C ARG A 392 8.63 -8.36 6.71
N PHE A 393 9.49 -7.88 7.60
CA PHE A 393 9.39 -6.52 8.16
C PHE A 393 9.72 -5.41 7.13
N ASN A 394 10.14 -5.74 5.91
CA ASN A 394 10.27 -4.78 4.81
C ASN A 394 8.94 -4.56 4.06
N ASP A 395 7.93 -5.39 4.32
CA ASP A 395 6.58 -5.22 3.79
C ASP A 395 5.74 -4.42 4.80
N ASP A 396 5.37 -3.20 4.42
CA ASP A 396 4.55 -2.31 5.23
C ASP A 396 3.17 -2.91 5.51
N THR A 397 2.65 -3.76 4.62
CA THR A 397 1.36 -4.47 4.83
C THR A 397 1.48 -5.47 5.97
N TYR A 398 2.55 -6.28 5.96
CA TYR A 398 2.84 -7.19 7.06
C TYR A 398 3.06 -6.44 8.38
N CYS A 399 3.80 -5.32 8.35
CA CYS A 399 4.04 -4.49 9.53
C CYS A 399 2.74 -3.89 10.09
N ALA A 400 1.84 -3.43 9.22
CA ALA A 400 0.52 -2.95 9.60
C ALA A 400 -0.27 -4.07 10.27
N GLU A 401 -0.41 -5.21 9.59
CA GLU A 401 -1.17 -6.36 10.06
C GLU A 401 -0.65 -6.88 11.40
N GLU A 402 0.67 -7.05 11.58
CA GLU A 402 1.25 -7.60 12.81
C GLU A 402 1.56 -6.56 13.89
N LEU A 403 1.22 -5.28 13.69
CA LEU A 403 1.66 -4.17 14.55
C LEU A 403 1.41 -4.42 16.04
N GLY A 404 0.18 -4.80 16.43
CA GLY A 404 -0.15 -5.07 17.82
C GLY A 404 0.56 -6.29 18.40
N HIS A 405 0.79 -7.33 17.59
CA HIS A 405 1.61 -8.48 18.00
C HIS A 405 3.08 -8.09 18.21
N VAL A 406 3.64 -7.26 17.32
CA VAL A 406 5.03 -6.78 17.42
C VAL A 406 5.22 -5.90 18.65
N LEU A 407 4.40 -4.86 18.84
CA LEU A 407 4.49 -3.98 20.01
C LEU A 407 4.32 -4.74 21.32
N GLY A 408 3.36 -5.66 21.38
CA GLY A 408 3.15 -6.44 22.58
C GLY A 408 4.21 -7.53 22.82
N ALA A 409 4.83 -8.07 21.77
CA ALA A 409 5.99 -8.95 21.89
C ALA A 409 7.23 -8.19 22.39
N ILE A 410 7.42 -6.93 21.95
CA ILE A 410 8.46 -6.04 22.49
C ILE A 410 8.21 -5.79 23.98
N GLU A 411 6.99 -5.44 24.38
CA GLU A 411 6.63 -5.24 25.79
C GLU A 411 6.85 -6.50 26.63
N TYR A 412 6.46 -7.66 26.11
CA TYR A 412 6.74 -8.94 26.75
C TYR A 412 8.24 -9.20 26.90
N ALA A 413 9.04 -8.96 25.86
CA ALA A 413 10.49 -9.11 25.90
C ALA A 413 11.12 -8.18 26.94
N MET A 414 10.62 -6.94 27.08
CA MET A 414 11.04 -6.00 28.14
C MET A 414 10.76 -6.56 29.54
N GLN A 415 9.53 -7.04 29.80
CA GLN A 415 9.13 -7.61 31.08
C GLN A 415 9.92 -8.89 31.42
N ALA A 416 10.21 -9.72 30.42
CA ALA A 416 11.01 -10.92 30.55
C ALA A 416 12.53 -10.66 30.54
N GLN A 417 12.97 -9.38 30.51
CA GLN A 417 14.38 -8.97 30.45
C GLN A 417 15.17 -9.56 29.26
N ARG A 418 14.47 -9.86 28.15
CA ARG A 418 15.04 -10.34 26.87
C ARG A 418 15.49 -9.14 26.04
N TRP A 419 16.40 -8.33 26.60
CA TRP A 419 16.79 -7.01 26.09
C TRP A 419 17.21 -7.01 24.61
N ASN A 420 18.02 -7.97 24.18
CA ASN A 420 18.52 -8.03 22.79
C ASN A 420 17.39 -8.23 21.77
N GLU A 421 16.36 -9.01 22.12
CA GLU A 421 15.22 -9.25 21.25
C GLU A 421 14.28 -8.06 21.21
N ALA A 422 14.10 -7.38 22.35
CA ALA A 422 13.39 -6.10 22.42
C ALA A 422 14.06 -5.04 21.53
N ILE A 423 15.40 -4.93 21.58
CA ILE A 423 16.18 -4.04 20.69
C ILE A 423 15.95 -4.43 19.23
N THR A 424 16.07 -5.71 18.91
CA THR A 424 15.99 -6.23 17.53
C THR A 424 14.62 -5.94 16.90
N LEU A 425 13.52 -6.29 17.57
CA LEU A 425 12.17 -6.06 17.05
C LEU A 425 11.82 -4.57 17.00
N SER A 426 12.24 -3.79 18.00
CA SER A 426 12.00 -2.35 18.02
C SER A 426 12.66 -1.66 16.81
N ARG A 427 13.93 -1.98 16.52
CA ARG A 427 14.64 -1.43 15.36
C ARG A 427 14.04 -1.88 14.04
N ALA A 428 13.45 -3.09 13.99
CA ALA A 428 12.80 -3.61 12.78
C ALA A 428 11.52 -2.87 12.43
N ILE A 429 10.69 -2.51 13.43
CA ILE A 429 9.40 -1.83 13.20
C ILE A 429 9.54 -0.29 13.11
N ASP A 430 10.68 0.27 13.52
CA ASP A 430 10.92 1.71 13.61
C ASP A 430 10.67 2.48 12.31
N ARG A 431 11.11 1.92 11.17
CA ARG A 431 10.85 2.48 9.83
C ARG A 431 9.34 2.65 9.61
N TYR A 432 8.58 1.58 9.82
CA TYR A 432 7.13 1.58 9.60
C TYR A 432 6.46 2.64 10.50
N LEU A 433 6.78 2.67 11.81
CA LEU A 433 6.21 3.64 12.74
C LEU A 433 6.52 5.10 12.35
N THR A 434 7.76 5.35 11.90
CA THR A 434 8.21 6.69 11.48
C THR A 434 7.45 7.15 10.24
N LEU A 435 7.36 6.30 9.22
CA LEU A 435 6.79 6.64 7.91
C LEU A 435 5.26 6.68 7.90
N HIS A 436 4.60 5.97 8.81
CA HIS A 436 3.14 5.93 8.93
C HIS A 436 2.60 6.87 10.02
N GLY A 437 3.45 7.74 10.58
CA GLY A 437 2.98 8.79 11.49
C GLY A 437 2.48 8.28 12.85
N LEU A 438 2.98 7.12 13.31
CA LEU A 438 2.69 6.54 14.63
C LEU A 438 3.71 7.04 15.67
N TRP A 439 3.68 8.34 15.97
CA TRP A 439 4.74 9.02 16.70
C TRP A 439 4.84 8.58 18.15
N ASP A 440 3.72 8.32 18.81
CA ASP A 440 3.78 7.87 20.19
C ASP A 440 4.27 6.42 20.30
N ALA A 441 3.86 5.54 19.38
CA ALA A 441 4.45 4.22 19.22
C ALA A 441 5.96 4.30 18.93
N TRP A 442 6.37 5.19 18.02
CA TRP A 442 7.77 5.43 17.67
C TRP A 442 8.60 5.86 18.90
N ARG A 443 8.06 6.77 19.73
CA ARG A 443 8.72 7.12 21.01
C ARG A 443 8.88 5.92 21.91
N GLN A 444 7.79 5.17 22.13
CA GLN A 444 7.81 4.06 23.06
C GLN A 444 8.87 3.04 22.69
N ILE A 445 8.99 2.69 21.41
CA ILE A 445 10.03 1.74 20.99
C ILE A 445 11.44 2.32 21.17
N ALA A 446 11.66 3.61 20.91
CA ALA A 446 12.96 4.24 21.09
C ALA A 446 13.35 4.32 22.59
N ASP A 447 12.41 4.65 23.47
CA ASP A 447 12.60 4.63 24.92
C ASP A 447 12.93 3.20 25.41
N ARG A 448 12.22 2.19 24.91
CA ARG A 448 12.49 0.77 25.23
C ARG A 448 13.86 0.31 24.73
N VAL A 449 14.28 0.73 23.54
CA VAL A 449 15.64 0.46 23.03
C VAL A 449 16.68 1.14 23.90
N LEU A 450 16.47 2.41 24.30
CA LEU A 450 17.40 3.13 25.18
C LEU A 450 17.57 2.41 26.53
N GLN A 451 16.46 1.98 27.14
CA GLN A 451 16.47 1.22 28.38
C GLN A 451 17.20 -0.13 28.21
N SER A 452 16.85 -0.89 27.16
CA SER A 452 17.44 -2.20 26.89
C SER A 452 18.93 -2.09 26.60
N ALA A 453 19.34 -1.12 25.79
CA ALA A 453 20.72 -0.85 25.41
C ALA A 453 21.59 -0.55 26.63
N ARG A 454 21.09 0.28 27.55
CA ARG A 454 21.77 0.57 28.82
C ARG A 454 21.86 -0.65 29.73
N ALA A 455 20.83 -1.50 29.73
CA ALA A 455 20.82 -2.73 30.53
C ALA A 455 21.88 -3.75 30.07
N VAL A 456 22.13 -3.85 28.75
CA VAL A 456 23.13 -4.78 28.19
C VAL A 456 24.48 -4.13 27.86
N GLY A 457 24.60 -2.81 28.02
CA GLY A 457 25.80 -2.05 27.67
C GLY A 457 26.03 -1.85 26.16
N ASP A 458 24.99 -1.98 25.33
CA ASP A 458 25.07 -1.75 23.89
C ASP A 458 25.08 -0.24 23.57
N ARG A 459 26.29 0.31 23.44
CA ARG A 459 26.50 1.73 23.14
C ARG A 459 26.03 2.14 21.74
N SER A 460 25.98 1.21 20.79
CA SER A 460 25.50 1.47 19.43
C SER A 460 23.97 1.64 19.43
N ALA A 461 23.25 0.73 20.08
CA ALA A 461 21.81 0.84 20.25
C ALA A 461 21.40 2.05 21.12
N GLU A 462 22.19 2.40 22.15
CA GLU A 462 21.98 3.61 22.95
C GLU A 462 22.08 4.88 22.09
N ALA A 463 23.15 4.99 21.28
CA ALA A 463 23.32 6.11 20.37
C ALA A 463 22.19 6.23 19.34
N TRP A 464 21.76 5.10 18.79
CA TRP A 464 20.63 5.03 17.86
C TRP A 464 19.32 5.48 18.52
N ALA A 465 19.01 5.02 19.73
CA ALA A 465 17.78 5.39 20.42
C ALA A 465 17.74 6.89 20.77
N LEU A 466 18.86 7.45 21.27
CA LEU A 466 18.98 8.88 21.53
C LEU A 466 18.79 9.71 20.26
N HIS A 467 19.32 9.23 19.13
CA HIS A 467 19.13 9.87 17.83
C HIS A 467 17.65 9.87 17.43
N GLN A 468 16.96 8.73 17.48
CA GLN A 468 15.54 8.63 17.14
C GLN A 468 14.66 9.53 18.04
N LEU A 469 14.88 9.51 19.36
CA LEU A 469 14.17 10.36 20.31
C LEU A 469 14.41 11.85 20.03
N GLY A 470 15.65 12.22 19.68
CA GLY A 470 16.01 13.58 19.31
C GLY A 470 15.32 14.04 18.02
N THR A 471 15.37 13.23 16.96
CA THR A 471 14.70 13.51 15.68
C THR A 471 13.19 13.65 15.85
N ARG A 472 12.55 12.77 16.63
CA ARG A 472 11.12 12.88 16.93
C ARG A 472 10.77 14.13 17.75
N ALA A 473 11.63 14.56 18.67
CA ALA A 473 11.32 15.67 19.58
C ALA A 473 11.21 17.05 18.88
N ILE A 474 11.56 17.15 17.60
CA ILE A 474 11.61 18.41 16.85
C ILE A 474 10.25 19.12 16.79
N GLU A 475 9.16 18.36 16.62
CA GLU A 475 7.80 18.89 16.55
C GLU A 475 7.26 19.40 17.89
N SER A 476 7.78 18.88 19.00
CA SER A 476 7.23 19.12 20.33
C SER A 476 8.12 19.99 21.21
N ASN A 477 9.44 19.81 21.15
CA ASN A 477 10.41 20.51 21.98
C ASN A 477 11.81 20.53 21.32
N LYS A 478 12.08 21.59 20.55
CA LYS A 478 13.37 21.79 19.87
C LYS A 478 14.59 21.76 20.81
N ALA A 479 14.48 22.27 22.03
CA ALA A 479 15.59 22.27 22.98
C ALA A 479 15.94 20.84 23.42
N GLN A 480 14.93 20.04 23.71
CA GLN A 480 15.10 18.61 24.03
C GLN A 480 15.65 17.82 22.84
N ALA A 481 15.18 18.10 21.62
CA ALA A 481 15.70 17.48 20.40
C ALA A 481 17.22 17.68 20.25
N ILE A 482 17.69 18.92 20.42
CA ILE A 482 19.12 19.27 20.33
C ILE A 482 19.93 18.55 21.41
N ASP A 483 19.44 18.49 22.65
CA ASP A 483 20.15 17.82 23.74
C ASP A 483 20.31 16.32 23.48
N LEU A 484 19.24 15.64 23.08
CA LEU A 484 19.26 14.21 22.74
C LEU A 484 20.18 13.90 21.56
N LEU A 485 20.14 14.70 20.50
CA LEU A 485 21.03 14.53 19.34
C LEU A 485 22.50 14.78 19.70
N LYS A 486 22.81 15.73 20.59
CA LYS A 486 24.18 15.94 21.11
C LYS A 486 24.67 14.75 21.92
N GLN A 487 23.80 14.18 22.77
CA GLN A 487 24.12 12.95 23.50
C GLN A 487 24.40 11.80 22.51
N ALA A 488 23.54 11.60 21.51
CA ALA A 488 23.73 10.59 20.48
C ALA A 488 25.07 10.77 19.75
N LEU A 489 25.38 11.98 19.29
CA LEU A 489 26.63 12.31 18.61
C LEU A 489 27.87 12.01 19.47
N SER A 490 27.81 12.36 20.76
CA SER A 490 28.89 12.06 21.70
C SER A 490 29.12 10.55 21.82
N VAL A 491 28.06 9.75 21.91
CA VAL A 491 28.19 8.29 22.00
C VAL A 491 28.73 7.72 20.69
N ARG A 492 28.19 8.14 19.53
CA ARG A 492 28.66 7.68 18.20
C ARG A 492 30.15 7.98 17.97
N THR A 493 30.59 9.16 18.40
CA THR A 493 32.01 9.56 18.31
C THR A 493 32.90 8.68 19.20
N GLN A 494 32.47 8.37 20.43
CA GLN A 494 33.22 7.52 21.36
C GLN A 494 33.39 6.08 20.86
N ILE A 495 32.38 5.53 20.17
CA ILE A 495 32.41 4.17 19.64
C ILE A 495 32.98 4.07 18.22
N GLY A 496 33.34 5.20 17.59
CA GLY A 496 33.90 5.23 16.24
C GLY A 496 32.88 5.05 15.11
N ASP A 497 31.57 5.21 15.39
CA ASP A 497 30.50 5.16 14.39
C ASP A 497 30.46 6.47 13.57
N LYS A 498 31.34 6.56 12.58
CA LYS A 498 31.49 7.76 11.74
C LYS A 498 30.24 8.05 10.91
N ALA A 499 29.69 7.04 10.23
CA ALA A 499 28.53 7.20 9.38
C ALA A 499 27.29 7.63 10.18
N GLY A 500 27.07 7.03 11.36
CA GLY A 500 26.01 7.49 12.23
C GLY A 500 26.28 8.89 12.82
N ALA A 501 27.53 9.23 13.14
CA ALA A 501 27.88 10.56 13.63
C ALA A 501 27.55 11.64 12.58
N GLU A 502 27.86 11.39 11.30
CA GLU A 502 27.54 12.29 10.18
C GLU A 502 26.03 12.51 10.06
N ILE A 503 25.22 11.45 10.12
CA ILE A 503 23.75 11.56 10.09
C ILE A 503 23.19 12.34 11.30
N THR A 504 23.76 12.13 12.48
CA THR A 504 23.33 12.87 13.69
C THR A 504 23.74 14.34 13.62
N GLN A 505 24.94 14.62 13.10
CA GLN A 505 25.43 15.97 12.88
C GLN A 505 24.57 16.70 11.84
N HIS A 506 24.18 16.04 10.75
CA HIS A 506 23.26 16.59 9.76
C HIS A 506 21.94 17.07 10.37
N ASN A 507 21.30 16.24 11.21
CA ASN A 507 20.07 16.64 11.90
C ASN A 507 20.31 17.83 12.86
N LEU A 508 21.46 17.87 13.55
CA LEU A 508 21.85 19.02 14.38
C LEU A 508 22.07 20.29 13.57
N ASP A 509 22.70 20.20 12.41
CA ASP A 509 22.98 21.35 11.54
C ASP A 509 21.68 21.97 11.01
N ILE A 510 20.66 21.14 10.72
CA ILE A 510 19.32 21.62 10.36
C ILE A 510 18.65 22.36 11.54
N LEU A 511 18.79 21.86 12.77
CA LEU A 511 18.17 22.48 13.94
C LEU A 511 18.92 23.72 14.44
N THR A 512 20.23 23.76 14.24
CA THR A 512 21.14 24.83 14.66
C THR A 512 22.02 25.25 13.49
N PRO A 513 21.47 25.91 12.46
CA PRO A 513 22.25 26.32 11.31
C PRO A 513 23.39 27.25 11.76
N PRO A 514 24.61 27.07 11.24
CA PRO A 514 25.72 27.95 11.56
C PRO A 514 25.38 29.39 11.15
N PRO A 515 25.89 30.40 11.87
CA PRO A 515 25.65 31.79 11.52
C PRO A 515 26.10 32.07 10.07
N PRO A 516 25.34 32.86 9.30
CA PRO A 516 25.67 33.14 7.91
C PRO A 516 27.07 33.72 7.82
N ILE A 517 27.90 33.13 6.96
CA ILE A 517 29.23 33.67 6.65
C ILE A 517 29.00 35.07 6.08
N PRO A 518 29.58 36.14 6.67
CA PRO A 518 29.43 37.48 6.13
C PRO A 518 29.90 37.47 4.67
N PRO A 519 29.20 38.16 3.74
CA PRO A 519 29.62 38.20 2.34
C PRO A 519 31.08 38.65 2.28
N LYS A 520 31.90 37.92 1.52
CA LYS A 520 33.24 38.38 1.17
C LYS A 520 33.08 39.73 0.49
N ASN A 521 33.44 40.80 1.21
CA ASN A 521 33.38 42.16 0.71
C ASN A 521 34.03 42.20 -0.68
N GLY A 522 33.21 42.54 -1.68
CA GLY A 522 33.70 43.06 -2.94
C GLY A 522 34.58 44.28 -2.66
N GLU A 523 35.63 44.40 -3.46
CA GLU A 523 36.64 45.44 -3.43
C GLU A 523 36.03 46.82 -3.12
N GLY A 524 36.36 47.32 -1.93
CA GLY A 524 36.03 48.68 -1.54
C GLY A 524 36.85 49.67 -2.38
N THR A 525 36.15 50.44 -3.21
CA THR A 525 36.62 51.76 -3.64
C THR A 525 36.75 52.63 -2.39
N ILE A 526 37.97 53.07 -2.12
CA ILE A 526 38.31 53.97 -1.02
C ILE A 526 37.82 55.38 -1.39
N GLY A 527 36.83 55.88 -0.66
CA GLY A 527 36.54 57.32 -0.54
C GLY A 527 36.88 57.77 0.89
N PRO A 528 37.57 58.90 1.09
CA PRO A 528 38.14 59.25 2.38
C PRO A 528 37.10 59.91 3.29
N THR A 529 37.11 59.55 4.57
CA THR A 529 36.92 60.38 5.78
C THR A 529 36.24 59.57 6.89
N GLY A 530 36.76 59.71 8.12
CA GLY A 530 36.07 59.27 9.34
C GLY A 530 36.69 58.08 10.07
N MET A 531 37.86 58.27 10.68
CA MET A 531 38.34 57.41 11.76
C MET A 531 37.61 57.74 13.08
N SER A 532 37.01 56.74 13.70
CA SER A 532 36.95 56.53 15.16
C SER A 532 36.60 55.05 15.36
N GLY A 533 37.34 54.18 16.04
CA GLY A 533 38.32 54.41 17.10
C GLY A 533 37.88 53.70 18.38
N ALA A 534 37.63 52.38 18.33
CA ALA A 534 37.80 51.41 19.43
C ALA A 534 37.28 50.02 18.99
N ALA A 535 38.01 48.96 19.34
CA ALA A 535 37.72 47.52 19.12
C ALA A 535 38.27 46.85 17.84
N LYS A 536 39.59 46.96 17.57
CA LYS A 536 40.33 46.01 16.71
C LYS A 536 41.74 45.70 17.24
N PHE A 537 41.84 45.24 18.47
CA PHE A 537 43.00 44.49 18.97
C PHE A 537 42.43 43.37 19.84
N MET A 538 42.55 42.10 19.40
CA MET A 538 42.62 40.87 20.23
C MET A 538 42.32 39.53 19.51
N ILE A 539 42.31 39.41 18.16
CA ILE A 539 42.16 38.08 17.49
C ILE A 539 43.13 37.90 16.30
N GLY A 540 44.31 38.53 16.33
CA GLY A 540 45.34 38.41 15.28
C GLY A 540 46.57 37.57 15.65
N ALA A 541 46.79 37.27 16.93
CA ALA A 541 48.07 36.76 17.42
C ALA A 541 48.15 35.22 17.56
N VAL A 542 47.04 34.49 17.47
CA VAL A 542 47.02 33.03 17.73
C VAL A 542 47.11 32.19 16.46
N LEU A 543 46.69 32.69 15.29
CA LEU A 543 46.66 31.90 14.05
C LEU A 543 47.99 31.88 13.26
N VAL A 544 48.86 32.88 13.44
CA VAL A 544 50.15 32.93 12.72
C VAL A 544 51.20 32.01 13.37
N GLY A 545 51.06 31.70 14.66
CA GLY A 545 51.98 30.82 15.38
C GLY A 545 51.84 29.34 15.05
N LEU A 546 50.63 28.88 14.70
CA LEU A 546 50.36 27.44 14.52
C LEU A 546 50.81 26.91 13.14
N VAL A 547 50.79 27.77 12.11
CA VAL A 547 51.16 27.40 10.73
C VAL A 547 52.67 27.27 10.53
N ALA A 548 53.47 28.02 11.30
CA ALA A 548 54.93 27.96 11.22
C ALA A 548 55.52 26.67 11.81
N VAL A 549 54.87 26.06 12.81
CA VAL A 549 55.38 24.86 13.51
C VAL A 549 55.16 23.59 12.69
N VAL A 550 54.07 23.49 11.93
CA VAL A 550 53.77 22.31 11.10
C VAL A 550 54.66 22.24 9.86
N ALA A 551 55.05 23.39 9.29
CA ALA A 551 55.95 23.44 8.13
C ALA A 551 57.39 23.00 8.45
N ILE A 552 57.86 23.20 9.69
CA ILE A 552 59.21 22.82 10.11
C ILE A 552 59.35 21.31 10.33
N VAL A 553 58.28 20.62 10.74
CA VAL A 553 58.29 19.17 11.00
C VAL A 553 58.28 18.35 9.70
N ILE A 554 57.61 18.84 8.65
CA ILE A 554 57.52 18.15 7.36
C ILE A 554 58.85 18.22 6.57
N ALA A 555 59.69 19.23 6.83
CA ALA A 555 60.97 19.43 6.14
C ALA A 555 62.11 18.50 6.62
N GLN A 556 61.94 17.75 7.71
CA GLN A 556 63.02 16.94 8.32
C GLN A 556 63.00 15.44 7.97
N LEU A 557 62.06 14.96 7.14
CA LEU A 557 61.86 13.52 6.93
C LEU A 557 62.04 13.00 5.48
N ALA A 558 62.61 13.76 4.55
CA ALA A 558 62.80 13.31 3.17
C ALA A 558 64.29 13.10 2.78
N PRO A 559 64.72 11.93 2.27
CA PRO A 559 66.08 11.68 1.78
C PRO A 559 66.28 12.14 0.31
N PRO A 560 67.54 12.34 -0.16
CA PRO A 560 67.85 13.07 -1.40
C PRO A 560 68.22 12.17 -2.60
N SER A 561 68.03 12.70 -3.83
CA SER A 561 68.68 12.46 -5.15
C SER A 561 67.63 12.44 -6.28
N ALA A 562 67.77 12.98 -7.49
CA ALA A 562 68.91 13.51 -8.27
C ALA A 562 68.44 14.56 -9.31
N VAL A 563 69.42 15.29 -9.86
CA VAL A 563 69.36 16.45 -10.78
C VAL A 563 68.84 16.12 -12.20
N PRO A 564 68.11 17.02 -12.89
CA PRO A 564 67.81 16.90 -14.32
C PRO A 564 68.79 17.67 -15.22
N THR A 565 69.05 17.16 -16.42
CA THR A 565 69.76 17.89 -17.49
C THR A 565 68.75 18.51 -18.45
N ALA A 566 68.94 19.78 -18.76
CA ALA A 566 68.11 20.59 -19.65
C ALA A 566 68.43 20.34 -21.14
N THR A 567 67.45 20.57 -22.02
CA THR A 567 67.70 21.27 -23.30
C THR A 567 66.45 22.05 -23.75
N LEU A 568 66.68 23.33 -24.06
CA LEU A 568 65.76 24.33 -24.61
C LEU A 568 65.46 24.12 -26.11
N VAL A 569 64.34 24.66 -26.62
CA VAL A 569 64.26 25.83 -27.54
C VAL A 569 62.76 26.13 -27.86
N VAL A 570 62.16 27.25 -27.39
CA VAL A 570 61.82 28.55 -28.07
C VAL A 570 60.96 28.37 -29.36
N ILE A 571 59.82 29.03 -29.66
CA ILE A 571 59.44 30.47 -29.59
C ILE A 571 57.89 30.66 -29.62
N ALA A 572 57.41 31.72 -28.95
CA ALA A 572 56.06 32.33 -28.95
C ALA A 572 55.93 33.39 -30.10
N PRO A 573 55.05 34.43 -30.11
CA PRO A 573 53.94 34.79 -29.21
C PRO A 573 52.67 35.43 -29.88
N ASP A 574 51.74 35.82 -28.98
CA ASP A 574 50.96 37.09 -28.95
C ASP A 574 49.42 37.15 -29.17
N THR A 575 48.74 37.38 -28.03
CA THR A 575 47.67 38.36 -27.67
C THR A 575 46.65 38.88 -28.69
N PRO A 576 45.39 39.13 -28.23
CA PRO A 576 44.55 40.19 -28.78
C PRO A 576 44.16 41.25 -27.74
N THR A 577 44.13 42.51 -28.18
CA THR A 577 43.59 43.67 -27.45
C THR A 577 42.55 44.38 -28.32
N ARG A 578 41.48 44.85 -27.66
CA ARG A 578 40.78 46.15 -27.85
C ARG A 578 39.29 46.12 -28.26
N ALA A 579 38.53 46.87 -27.46
CA ALA A 579 37.11 47.23 -27.49
C ALA A 579 36.81 48.42 -28.46
N PRO A 580 35.79 49.29 -28.26
CA PRO A 580 34.33 49.14 -28.02
C PRO A 580 33.49 50.01 -29.02
N GLY A 581 32.15 50.04 -28.93
CA GLY A 581 31.40 51.24 -29.38
C GLY A 581 29.89 51.13 -29.65
N ASN A 582 29.11 51.60 -28.65
CA ASN A 582 27.95 52.51 -28.76
C ASN A 582 26.53 51.99 -29.11
N THR A 583 25.67 52.19 -28.09
CA THR A 583 24.20 52.33 -27.94
C THR A 583 23.65 53.51 -28.82
N PRO A 584 22.31 53.84 -28.98
CA PRO A 584 21.20 53.56 -28.06
C PRO A 584 19.73 53.38 -28.60
N THR A 585 18.86 52.89 -27.69
CA THR A 585 17.42 53.21 -27.41
C THR A 585 16.38 53.45 -28.53
N SER A 586 15.27 52.70 -28.50
CA SER A 586 13.93 53.12 -27.98
C SER A 586 12.76 52.29 -28.58
N ARG A 587 11.64 52.25 -27.86
CA ARG A 587 10.43 51.39 -27.99
C ARG A 587 9.23 52.26 -28.50
N PRO A 588 7.96 51.77 -28.51
CA PRO A 588 7.10 51.04 -29.50
C PRO A 588 6.11 52.03 -30.24
N PRO A 589 4.86 51.76 -30.71
CA PRO A 589 4.00 50.53 -30.83
C PRO A 589 3.14 50.34 -32.13
N SER A 590 2.43 49.19 -32.18
CA SER A 590 1.07 48.86 -32.72
C SER A 590 0.58 49.33 -34.11
N HIS A 591 -0.05 48.42 -34.90
CA HIS A 591 -1.44 48.49 -35.43
C HIS A 591 -1.68 47.53 -36.63
N THR A 592 -2.71 46.68 -36.51
CA THR A 592 -3.49 45.99 -37.59
C THR A 592 -4.72 46.89 -37.91
N PRO A 593 -5.48 46.88 -39.06
CA PRO A 593 -5.88 45.73 -39.91
C PRO A 593 -6.18 45.92 -41.45
N THR A 594 -6.26 44.78 -42.17
CA THR A 594 -7.19 44.31 -43.25
C THR A 594 -7.66 45.15 -44.46
N ARG A 595 -7.61 44.56 -45.69
CA ARG A 595 -8.75 44.26 -46.63
C ARG A 595 -8.34 43.55 -47.96
N THR A 596 -9.10 42.51 -48.35
CA THR A 596 -9.18 41.70 -49.62
C THR A 596 -10.13 42.41 -50.65
N PRO A 597 -10.35 42.04 -51.96
CA PRO A 597 -10.32 40.71 -52.65
C PRO A 597 -10.05 40.59 -54.20
N THR A 598 -10.13 39.33 -54.75
CA THR A 598 -10.49 38.84 -56.14
C THR A 598 -9.55 39.14 -57.35
N GLY A 599 -9.27 38.31 -58.37
CA GLY A 599 -9.59 36.94 -58.83
C GLY A 599 -9.36 36.75 -60.37
N THR A 600 -8.97 35.53 -60.80
CA THR A 600 -9.25 34.84 -62.11
C THR A 600 -8.20 34.78 -63.27
N LEU A 601 -8.06 33.54 -63.82
CA LEU A 601 -7.11 32.89 -64.78
C LEU A 601 -7.31 33.26 -66.29
N PRO A 602 -6.43 32.92 -67.29
CA PRO A 602 -6.30 31.57 -67.95
C PRO A 602 -4.89 31.29 -68.63
N PRO A 603 -4.70 30.39 -69.65
CA PRO A 603 -4.23 28.99 -69.52
C PRO A 603 -2.94 28.55 -70.30
N THR A 604 -2.40 27.40 -69.86
CA THR A 604 -1.66 26.25 -70.49
C THR A 604 -0.65 26.40 -71.66
N ALA A 605 0.59 25.88 -71.47
CA ALA A 605 1.19 24.78 -72.30
C ALA A 605 2.49 24.18 -71.69
N THR A 606 2.65 22.89 -72.00
CA THR A 606 3.48 21.79 -71.46
C THR A 606 5.01 21.88 -71.66
N PHE A 607 5.78 21.37 -70.69
CA PHE A 607 7.18 20.93 -70.88
C PHE A 607 7.42 19.51 -70.33
N THR A 608 8.29 18.79 -71.04
CA THR A 608 8.68 17.37 -70.93
C THR A 608 9.35 17.02 -69.58
N PRO A 609 9.12 15.83 -68.99
CA PRO A 609 9.74 15.45 -67.73
C PRO A 609 11.25 15.19 -67.89
N THR A 610 12.04 15.89 -67.07
CA THR A 610 13.46 15.61 -66.80
C THR A 610 13.54 14.53 -65.70
N PRO A 611 14.43 13.53 -65.78
CA PRO A 611 14.52 12.47 -64.77
C PRO A 611 14.74 13.07 -63.39
N THR A 612 13.80 12.82 -62.48
CA THR A 612 13.89 13.21 -61.08
C THR A 612 15.00 12.39 -60.41
N PRO A 613 15.92 13.00 -59.66
CA PRO A 613 16.87 12.24 -58.86
C PRO A 613 16.09 11.32 -57.92
N THR A 614 16.38 10.02 -57.99
CA THR A 614 15.89 9.05 -57.02
C THR A 614 16.23 9.57 -55.63
N GLU A 615 15.20 9.95 -54.86
CA GLU A 615 15.38 10.26 -53.44
C GLU A 615 16.04 9.04 -52.79
N THR A 616 17.23 9.25 -52.26
CA THR A 616 17.83 8.30 -51.32
C THR A 616 16.88 8.28 -50.13
N PRO A 617 16.31 7.12 -49.74
CA PRO A 617 15.35 7.07 -48.65
C PRO A 617 16.02 7.62 -47.40
N THR A 618 15.52 8.74 -46.90
CA THR A 618 15.83 9.25 -45.57
C THR A 618 15.52 8.13 -44.58
N PRO A 619 16.45 7.70 -43.71
CA PRO A 619 16.15 6.68 -42.72
C PRO A 619 14.99 7.18 -41.86
N GLN A 620 13.85 6.50 -41.92
CA GLN A 620 12.78 6.76 -40.97
C GLN A 620 13.31 6.47 -39.56
N PRO A 621 12.91 7.22 -38.51
CA PRO A 621 13.28 6.87 -37.15
C PRO A 621 12.80 5.44 -36.89
N MET A 622 13.74 4.50 -36.82
CA MET A 622 13.43 3.10 -36.64
C MET A 622 12.92 2.89 -35.22
N GLY A 623 11.81 2.15 -35.09
CA GLY A 623 11.25 1.80 -33.80
C GLY A 623 12.23 0.99 -32.96
N LEU A 624 12.23 1.26 -31.66
CA LEU A 624 12.92 0.41 -30.69
C LEU A 624 12.02 -0.77 -30.34
N ILE A 625 12.58 -1.97 -30.34
CA ILE A 625 11.90 -3.20 -29.97
C ILE A 625 12.52 -3.70 -28.67
N PRO A 626 11.78 -3.70 -27.53
CA PRO A 626 12.23 -4.40 -26.35
C PRO A 626 12.02 -5.90 -26.52
N TYR A 627 13.00 -6.69 -26.11
CA TYR A 627 12.92 -8.15 -26.14
C TYR A 627 13.75 -8.77 -25.01
N LEU A 628 13.50 -10.03 -24.74
CA LEU A 628 14.24 -10.80 -23.74
C LEU A 628 15.36 -11.60 -24.41
N GLU A 629 16.51 -11.65 -23.75
CA GLU A 629 17.63 -12.47 -24.18
C GLU A 629 18.21 -13.22 -23.00
N GLN A 630 18.52 -14.50 -23.19
CA GLN A 630 19.14 -15.32 -22.16
C GLN A 630 20.61 -14.94 -22.00
N VAL A 631 20.99 -14.53 -20.79
CA VAL A 631 22.37 -14.23 -20.40
C VAL A 631 22.72 -15.10 -19.20
N GLY A 632 23.45 -16.19 -19.43
CA GLY A 632 23.71 -17.21 -18.41
C GLY A 632 22.43 -17.99 -18.04
N ASN A 633 22.05 -17.98 -16.76
CA ASN A 633 20.86 -18.66 -16.24
C ASN A 633 19.62 -17.76 -16.13
N ALA A 634 19.74 -16.48 -16.48
CA ALA A 634 18.67 -15.50 -16.36
C ALA A 634 18.35 -14.85 -17.71
N TYR A 635 17.20 -14.17 -17.74
CA TYR A 635 16.73 -13.45 -18.92
C TYR A 635 16.77 -11.96 -18.65
N GLU A 636 17.49 -11.27 -19.53
CA GLU A 636 17.72 -9.84 -19.47
C GLU A 636 16.93 -9.15 -20.57
N ILE A 637 16.56 -7.90 -20.32
CA ILE A 637 15.84 -7.08 -21.29
C ILE A 637 16.86 -6.33 -22.11
N PHE A 638 16.69 -6.42 -23.41
CA PHE A 638 17.43 -5.68 -24.40
C PHE A 638 16.46 -4.83 -25.20
N VAL A 639 17.00 -3.78 -25.80
CA VAL A 639 16.33 -3.00 -26.83
C VAL A 639 17.23 -2.97 -28.06
N SER A 640 16.64 -3.11 -29.24
CA SER A 640 17.32 -2.88 -30.52
C SER A 640 16.45 -2.10 -31.48
N SER A 641 17.06 -1.55 -32.53
CA SER A 641 16.31 -1.08 -33.69
C SER A 641 15.76 -2.27 -34.50
N GLU A 642 14.80 -1.99 -35.40
CA GLU A 642 14.11 -2.99 -36.23
C GLU A 642 15.04 -3.81 -37.15
N ASP A 643 16.20 -3.27 -37.54
CA ASP A 643 17.21 -3.95 -38.35
C ASP A 643 18.25 -4.73 -37.50
N GLY A 644 18.05 -4.77 -36.18
CA GLY A 644 18.99 -5.36 -35.22
C GLY A 644 20.18 -4.47 -34.88
N SER A 645 20.30 -3.28 -35.48
CA SER A 645 21.29 -2.27 -35.09
C SER A 645 20.90 -1.63 -33.73
N GLN A 646 21.83 -0.91 -33.10
CA GLN A 646 21.61 -0.28 -31.77
C GLN A 646 21.17 -1.26 -30.67
N ARG A 647 21.61 -2.52 -30.74
CA ARG A 647 21.37 -3.52 -29.68
C ARG A 647 22.01 -3.06 -28.38
N GLN A 648 21.20 -2.96 -27.33
CA GLN A 648 21.65 -2.54 -26.01
C GLN A 648 20.92 -3.30 -24.90
N ALA A 649 21.65 -3.75 -23.87
CA ALA A 649 21.05 -4.28 -22.65
C ALA A 649 20.47 -3.13 -21.80
N LEU A 650 19.26 -3.33 -21.28
CA LEU A 650 18.61 -2.42 -20.32
C LEU A 650 18.70 -2.93 -18.88
N THR A 651 18.87 -4.23 -18.68
CA THR A 651 19.05 -4.85 -17.37
C THR A 651 20.36 -5.65 -17.36
N GLN A 652 20.98 -5.78 -16.18
CA GLN A 652 22.22 -6.55 -16.00
C GLN A 652 22.17 -7.30 -14.67
N ARG A 653 22.44 -8.61 -14.70
CA ARG A 653 22.59 -9.48 -13.51
C ARG A 653 21.31 -9.64 -12.68
N SER A 654 20.17 -9.82 -13.33
CA SER A 654 18.97 -10.29 -12.64
C SER A 654 19.20 -11.74 -12.16
N GLU A 655 19.24 -11.98 -10.85
CA GLU A 655 19.38 -13.35 -10.29
C GLU A 655 18.08 -14.17 -10.48
N THR A 656 16.97 -13.51 -10.81
CA THR A 656 15.62 -14.07 -10.71
C THR A 656 14.87 -14.11 -12.06
N GLY A 657 15.31 -13.34 -13.07
CA GLY A 657 14.80 -13.36 -14.46
C GLY A 657 13.69 -12.33 -14.73
N ASN A 658 13.73 -11.71 -15.92
CA ASN A 658 12.78 -10.68 -16.37
C ASN A 658 11.83 -11.22 -17.47
N PHE A 659 10.61 -10.69 -17.56
CA PHE A 659 9.59 -11.10 -18.53
C PHE A 659 8.61 -9.96 -18.91
N ASP A 660 7.89 -10.16 -20.02
CA ASP A 660 6.86 -9.26 -20.58
C ASP A 660 7.26 -7.76 -20.69
N PRO A 661 8.35 -7.40 -21.41
CA PRO A 661 8.74 -6.01 -21.56
C PRO A 661 7.85 -5.26 -22.57
N VAL A 662 7.42 -4.04 -22.23
CA VAL A 662 6.57 -3.18 -23.05
C VAL A 662 7.15 -1.76 -23.10
N LEU A 663 7.39 -1.25 -24.31
CA LEU A 663 7.87 0.11 -24.56
C LEU A 663 6.76 1.14 -24.28
N SER A 664 7.11 2.26 -23.66
CA SER A 664 6.21 3.39 -23.45
C SER A 664 5.79 4.05 -24.77
N PRO A 665 4.60 4.68 -24.85
CA PRO A 665 4.14 5.37 -26.05
C PRO A 665 5.08 6.49 -26.54
N ASP A 666 5.78 7.16 -25.63
CA ASP A 666 6.80 8.17 -25.98
C ASP A 666 8.14 7.57 -26.45
N GLY A 667 8.30 6.24 -26.39
CA GLY A 667 9.48 5.50 -26.82
C GLY A 667 10.69 5.64 -25.89
N LYS A 668 10.53 6.19 -24.68
CA LYS A 668 11.66 6.52 -23.78
C LYS A 668 11.88 5.55 -22.63
N SER A 669 10.91 4.71 -22.32
CA SER A 669 10.94 3.81 -21.16
C SER A 669 10.42 2.42 -21.51
N VAL A 670 10.86 1.41 -20.79
CA VAL A 670 10.35 0.03 -20.90
C VAL A 670 9.83 -0.40 -19.55
N ALA A 671 8.56 -0.81 -19.47
CA ALA A 671 8.00 -1.47 -18.30
C ALA A 671 8.11 -2.99 -18.46
N PHE A 672 8.35 -3.71 -17.38
CA PHE A 672 8.55 -5.16 -17.43
C PHE A 672 8.32 -5.80 -16.07
N TRP A 673 8.10 -7.11 -16.06
CA TRP A 673 8.04 -7.89 -14.84
C TRP A 673 9.37 -8.56 -14.54
N ALA A 674 9.70 -8.68 -13.25
CA ALA A 674 10.79 -9.51 -12.76
C ALA A 674 10.28 -10.41 -11.64
N PHE A 675 10.91 -11.56 -11.44
CA PHE A 675 10.68 -12.34 -10.24
C PHE A 675 11.32 -11.61 -9.04
N GLY A 676 10.57 -11.39 -7.95
CA GLY A 676 11.10 -10.68 -6.79
C GLY A 676 12.28 -11.41 -6.13
N SER A 677 13.14 -10.66 -5.44
CA SER A 677 14.44 -11.14 -4.90
C SER A 677 14.36 -12.17 -3.76
N PHE A 678 13.20 -12.77 -3.49
CA PHE A 678 12.97 -13.71 -2.39
C PHE A 678 13.01 -15.16 -2.87
N ALA A 679 14.21 -15.74 -2.99
CA ALA A 679 14.44 -17.12 -3.43
C ALA A 679 13.97 -18.23 -2.45
N THR A 680 13.15 -17.93 -1.44
CA THR A 680 12.77 -18.89 -0.37
C THR A 680 11.26 -19.10 -0.19
N VAL A 681 10.40 -18.45 -0.97
CA VAL A 681 8.95 -18.67 -0.98
C VAL A 681 8.56 -19.62 -2.12
N ARG A 682 7.61 -20.53 -1.88
CA ARG A 682 7.16 -21.56 -2.85
C ARG A 682 6.68 -20.97 -4.21
N VAL A 683 6.26 -19.70 -4.21
CA VAL A 683 6.03 -18.85 -5.40
C VAL A 683 6.38 -17.40 -5.01
N PRO A 684 7.50 -16.80 -5.46
CA PRO A 684 7.83 -15.42 -5.14
C PRO A 684 6.83 -14.42 -5.78
N PRO A 685 6.60 -13.24 -5.17
CA PRO A 685 5.87 -12.15 -5.81
C PRO A 685 6.55 -11.72 -7.11
N ARG A 686 5.75 -11.27 -8.08
CA ARG A 686 6.27 -10.67 -9.32
C ARG A 686 6.32 -9.16 -9.10
N GLU A 687 7.40 -8.55 -9.55
CA GLU A 687 7.68 -7.14 -9.37
C GLU A 687 7.61 -6.43 -10.71
N LEU A 688 6.78 -5.39 -10.81
CA LEU A 688 6.67 -4.56 -12.00
C LEU A 688 7.71 -3.46 -11.92
N TYR A 689 8.60 -3.39 -12.89
CA TYR A 689 9.62 -2.36 -13.02
C TYR A 689 9.36 -1.46 -14.23
N VAL A 690 9.93 -0.27 -14.18
CA VAL A 690 10.14 0.58 -15.36
C VAL A 690 11.60 0.98 -15.45
N VAL A 691 12.17 0.95 -16.65
CA VAL A 691 13.54 1.40 -16.91
C VAL A 691 13.51 2.47 -18.00
N SER A 692 14.10 3.63 -17.70
CA SER A 692 14.36 4.67 -18.70
C SER A 692 15.51 4.25 -19.61
N LEU A 693 15.37 4.46 -20.92
CA LEU A 693 16.43 4.17 -21.90
C LEU A 693 17.67 5.07 -21.70
N GLU A 694 17.48 6.24 -21.11
CA GLU A 694 18.55 7.20 -20.81
C GLU A 694 19.23 6.90 -19.47
N GLU A 695 18.45 6.77 -18.38
CA GLU A 695 18.97 6.57 -17.02
C GLU A 695 19.47 5.14 -16.78
N ARG A 696 18.87 4.16 -17.48
CA ARG A 696 19.24 2.73 -17.44
C ARG A 696 19.26 2.12 -16.04
N GLN A 697 18.43 2.66 -15.15
CA GLN A 697 18.21 2.15 -13.81
C GLN A 697 16.75 1.69 -13.69
N PRO A 698 16.50 0.37 -13.54
CA PRO A 698 15.16 -0.13 -13.27
C PRO A 698 14.63 0.41 -11.94
N ARG A 699 13.40 0.91 -11.96
CA ARG A 699 12.66 1.41 -10.81
C ARG A 699 11.45 0.52 -10.56
N LEU A 700 11.29 0.04 -9.34
CA LEU A 700 10.11 -0.73 -8.93
C LEU A 700 8.87 0.16 -8.93
N LEU A 701 7.81 -0.28 -9.60
CA LEU A 701 6.51 0.38 -9.64
C LEU A 701 5.51 -0.24 -8.65
N LEU A 702 5.45 -1.56 -8.59
CA LEU A 702 4.62 -2.32 -7.64
C LEU A 702 5.10 -3.77 -7.52
N SER A 703 4.70 -4.46 -6.44
CA SER A 703 4.94 -5.88 -6.23
C SER A 703 3.61 -6.58 -5.98
N GLY A 704 3.37 -7.71 -6.65
CA GLY A 704 2.11 -8.43 -6.57
C GLY A 704 2.08 -9.70 -7.42
N GLN A 705 0.96 -10.43 -7.36
CA GLN A 705 0.75 -11.59 -8.25
C GLN A 705 -0.14 -11.14 -9.42
N PRO A 706 0.41 -10.86 -10.61
CA PRO A 706 -0.43 -10.54 -11.76
C PRO A 706 -1.34 -11.72 -12.13
N TYR A 707 -2.62 -11.43 -12.32
CA TYR A 707 -3.58 -12.39 -12.86
C TYR A 707 -3.28 -12.66 -14.33
N ASP A 708 -3.05 -11.59 -15.07
CA ASP A 708 -2.56 -11.54 -16.43
C ASP A 708 -1.34 -10.60 -16.44
N PRO A 709 -0.19 -11.01 -17.01
CA PRO A 709 1.01 -10.19 -17.00
C PRO A 709 0.98 -9.02 -17.99
N ARG A 710 -0.08 -8.83 -18.79
CA ARG A 710 -0.22 -7.69 -19.69
C ARG A 710 -0.01 -6.35 -18.97
N ILE A 711 0.90 -5.54 -19.53
CA ILE A 711 1.22 -4.19 -19.09
C ILE A 711 0.58 -3.21 -20.08
N VAL A 712 -0.24 -2.29 -19.58
CA VAL A 712 -0.92 -1.29 -20.42
C VAL A 712 -0.45 0.11 -20.05
N TRP A 713 0.20 0.78 -20.99
CA TRP A 713 0.64 2.15 -20.79
C TRP A 713 -0.49 3.15 -21.01
N SER A 714 -0.51 4.21 -20.20
CA SER A 714 -1.27 5.42 -20.50
C SER A 714 -0.71 6.11 -21.75
N PRO A 715 -1.55 6.78 -22.57
CA PRO A 715 -1.09 7.52 -23.74
C PRO A 715 -0.06 8.62 -23.43
N LYS A 716 -0.09 9.15 -22.20
CA LYS A 716 0.84 10.18 -21.70
C LYS A 716 2.16 9.63 -21.19
N SER A 717 2.34 8.30 -21.17
CA SER A 717 3.55 7.62 -20.66
C SER A 717 3.86 7.92 -19.18
N ASP A 718 2.87 8.31 -18.37
CA ASP A 718 3.02 8.68 -16.95
C ASP A 718 2.46 7.63 -15.98
N LEU A 719 1.52 6.81 -16.45
CA LEU A 719 0.89 5.71 -15.73
C LEU A 719 0.99 4.38 -16.50
N VAL A 720 0.97 3.29 -15.73
CA VAL A 720 0.83 1.91 -16.19
C VAL A 720 -0.35 1.25 -15.48
N ALA A 721 -1.21 0.54 -16.23
CA ALA A 721 -2.28 -0.29 -15.70
C ALA A 721 -1.92 -1.78 -15.80
N VAL A 722 -2.19 -2.53 -14.73
CA VAL A 722 -1.97 -3.99 -14.65
C VAL A 722 -3.09 -4.67 -13.86
N THR A 723 -3.29 -5.98 -14.04
CA THR A 723 -4.27 -6.75 -13.26
C THR A 723 -3.58 -7.60 -12.20
N LEU A 724 -3.91 -7.41 -10.93
CA LEU A 724 -3.33 -8.15 -9.80
C LEU A 724 -4.37 -9.04 -9.13
N VAL A 725 -3.93 -10.25 -8.76
CA VAL A 725 -4.66 -11.13 -7.86
C VAL A 725 -4.52 -10.60 -6.43
N THR A 726 -5.64 -10.25 -5.83
CA THR A 726 -5.74 -9.74 -4.46
C THR A 726 -6.57 -10.69 -3.60
N PRO A 727 -6.30 -10.78 -2.29
CA PRO A 727 -7.15 -11.54 -1.37
C PRO A 727 -8.51 -10.86 -1.17
N SER A 728 -9.61 -11.63 -1.12
CA SER A 728 -10.97 -11.15 -0.84
C SER A 728 -11.71 -12.07 0.13
N GLU A 729 -12.82 -11.61 0.70
CA GLU A 729 -13.66 -12.39 1.63
C GLU A 729 -14.28 -13.65 1.00
N LEU A 730 -14.39 -13.70 -0.33
CA LEU A 730 -14.96 -14.83 -1.10
C LEU A 730 -13.89 -15.70 -1.79
N GLY A 731 -12.60 -15.40 -1.60
CA GLY A 731 -11.49 -16.09 -2.28
C GLY A 731 -10.47 -15.12 -2.91
N SER A 732 -9.85 -15.50 -4.03
CA SER A 732 -8.97 -14.61 -4.81
C SER A 732 -9.79 -13.76 -5.78
N GLN A 733 -9.63 -12.43 -5.71
CA GLN A 733 -10.22 -11.48 -6.66
C GLN A 733 -9.15 -10.92 -7.60
N VAL A 734 -9.56 -10.25 -8.67
CA VAL A 734 -8.64 -9.64 -9.64
C VAL A 734 -9.01 -8.17 -9.82
N ASP A 735 -8.13 -7.29 -9.38
CA ASP A 735 -8.31 -5.84 -9.48
C ASP A 735 -7.35 -5.23 -10.50
N ILE A 736 -7.76 -4.11 -11.10
CA ILE A 736 -6.90 -3.30 -11.95
C ILE A 736 -6.16 -2.31 -11.06
N TYR A 737 -4.84 -2.29 -11.15
CA TYR A 737 -3.96 -1.36 -10.45
C TYR A 737 -3.40 -0.33 -11.41
N LEU A 738 -3.32 0.91 -10.93
CA LEU A 738 -2.64 2.02 -11.58
C LEU A 738 -1.32 2.31 -10.87
N ALA A 739 -0.24 2.24 -11.63
CA ALA A 739 1.11 2.47 -11.16
C ALA A 739 1.72 3.69 -11.87
N PRO A 740 1.98 4.79 -11.14
CA PRO A 740 2.73 5.91 -11.70
C PRO A 740 4.16 5.51 -12.03
N VAL A 741 4.67 5.96 -13.18
CA VAL A 741 6.04 5.69 -13.67
C VAL A 741 7.12 6.25 -12.74
N THR A 742 6.74 7.18 -11.85
CA THR A 742 7.57 7.68 -10.75
C THR A 742 7.88 6.62 -9.70
N GLY A 743 7.19 5.47 -9.69
CA GLY A 743 7.33 4.41 -8.69
C GLY A 743 6.68 4.73 -7.35
N ARG A 744 5.85 5.77 -7.27
CA ARG A 744 5.22 6.23 -6.03
C ARG A 744 3.71 5.99 -6.07
N ASN A 745 3.16 5.49 -4.95
CA ASN A 745 1.73 5.33 -4.71
C ASN A 745 0.98 4.55 -5.82
N PRO A 746 1.38 3.32 -6.17
CA PRO A 746 0.51 2.45 -6.94
C PRO A 746 -0.79 2.22 -6.17
N ARG A 747 -1.94 2.24 -6.85
CA ARG A 747 -3.25 2.09 -6.19
C ARG A 747 -4.19 1.18 -6.97
N PRO A 748 -5.11 0.49 -6.29
CA PRO A 748 -6.22 -0.15 -6.98
C PRO A 748 -7.10 0.93 -7.62
N LEU A 749 -7.47 0.72 -8.88
CA LEU A 749 -8.49 1.47 -9.59
C LEU A 749 -9.87 0.84 -9.39
N THR A 750 -9.93 -0.49 -9.43
CA THR A 750 -11.15 -1.26 -9.20
C THR A 750 -11.10 -1.97 -7.85
N SER A 751 -12.28 -2.21 -7.27
CA SER A 751 -12.46 -2.94 -6.01
C SER A 751 -13.83 -3.65 -6.04
N PRO A 752 -14.08 -4.67 -5.21
CA PRO A 752 -15.37 -5.39 -5.18
C PRO A 752 -16.56 -4.52 -4.73
N ASN A 753 -16.33 -3.30 -4.23
CA ASN A 753 -17.40 -2.34 -3.96
C ASN A 753 -17.77 -1.49 -5.19
N LEU A 754 -17.02 -1.62 -6.29
CA LEU A 754 -17.24 -0.86 -7.52
C LEU A 754 -18.34 -1.48 -8.37
N ASP A 755 -18.38 -2.82 -8.45
CA ASP A 755 -19.41 -3.61 -9.11
C ASP A 755 -19.52 -5.02 -8.48
N ASP A 756 -20.60 -5.77 -8.79
CA ASP A 756 -20.87 -7.10 -8.23
C ASP A 756 -19.90 -8.21 -8.75
N TYR A 757 -18.86 -7.87 -9.52
CA TYR A 757 -17.97 -8.84 -10.17
C TYR A 757 -16.60 -8.90 -9.50
N PRO A 758 -16.12 -10.10 -9.09
CA PRO A 758 -14.85 -10.25 -8.37
C PRO A 758 -13.60 -10.23 -9.27
N ILE A 759 -13.76 -10.15 -10.60
CA ILE A 759 -12.65 -10.25 -11.55
C ILE A 759 -12.78 -9.15 -12.60
N HIS A 760 -11.80 -8.24 -12.65
CA HIS A 760 -11.70 -7.17 -13.64
C HIS A 760 -10.49 -7.39 -14.54
N THR A 761 -10.71 -7.52 -15.85
CA THR A 761 -9.65 -7.84 -16.82
C THR A 761 -9.64 -6.88 -18.00
N ASP A 762 -8.62 -7.02 -18.86
CA ASP A 762 -8.51 -6.30 -20.14
C ASP A 762 -8.59 -4.77 -20.00
N PRO A 763 -7.80 -4.13 -19.11
CA PRO A 763 -7.82 -2.68 -18.98
C PRO A 763 -7.34 -2.00 -20.28
N SER A 764 -8.00 -0.91 -20.69
CA SER A 764 -7.58 -0.09 -21.81
C SER A 764 -7.84 1.38 -21.54
N PHE A 765 -6.83 2.24 -21.71
CA PHE A 765 -6.98 3.69 -21.54
C PHE A 765 -7.72 4.34 -22.71
N SER A 766 -8.51 5.37 -22.42
CA SER A 766 -9.03 6.31 -23.43
C SER A 766 -7.88 7.10 -24.10
N PRO A 767 -8.07 7.64 -25.33
CA PRO A 767 -7.03 8.39 -26.05
C PRO A 767 -6.42 9.56 -25.27
N ASP A 768 -7.24 10.23 -24.46
CA ASP A 768 -6.83 11.37 -23.64
C ASP A 768 -6.20 10.95 -22.29
N GLY A 769 -6.20 9.65 -22.00
CA GLY A 769 -5.72 9.04 -20.77
C GLY A 769 -6.54 9.41 -19.53
N SER A 770 -7.78 9.90 -19.68
CA SER A 770 -8.62 10.30 -18.54
C SER A 770 -9.50 9.16 -18.00
N GLN A 771 -9.75 8.12 -18.80
CA GLN A 771 -10.60 6.99 -18.47
C GLN A 771 -9.95 5.65 -18.79
N ILE A 772 -10.49 4.58 -18.20
CA ILE A 772 -10.15 3.19 -18.48
C ILE A 772 -11.43 2.39 -18.72
N ALA A 773 -11.44 1.60 -19.80
CA ALA A 773 -12.41 0.52 -20.01
C ALA A 773 -11.84 -0.80 -19.49
N TYR A 774 -12.72 -1.65 -18.96
CA TYR A 774 -12.37 -3.00 -18.53
C TYR A 774 -13.54 -3.97 -18.64
N VAL A 775 -13.25 -5.26 -18.53
CA VAL A 775 -14.22 -6.36 -18.63
C VAL A 775 -14.48 -6.95 -17.23
N PRO A 776 -15.70 -6.86 -16.68
CA PRO A 776 -16.04 -7.51 -15.42
C PRO A 776 -16.45 -8.98 -15.64
N ARG A 777 -16.01 -9.90 -14.76
CA ARG A 777 -16.26 -11.34 -14.86
C ARG A 777 -16.69 -11.96 -13.53
N ALA A 778 -17.59 -12.93 -13.58
CA ALA A 778 -18.05 -13.65 -12.38
C ALA A 778 -17.02 -14.68 -11.89
N THR A 779 -16.33 -15.35 -12.83
CA THR A 779 -15.29 -16.34 -12.56
C THR A 779 -14.19 -16.28 -13.63
N ALA A 780 -13.02 -16.87 -13.35
CA ALA A 780 -11.89 -16.88 -14.29
C ALA A 780 -12.22 -17.54 -15.64
N ASN A 781 -13.20 -18.45 -15.66
CA ASN A 781 -13.58 -19.23 -16.84
C ASN A 781 -14.86 -18.75 -17.54
N SER A 782 -15.57 -17.77 -16.96
CA SER A 782 -16.73 -17.11 -17.61
C SER A 782 -16.25 -15.99 -18.53
N GLY A 783 -16.95 -15.73 -19.64
CA GLY A 783 -16.74 -14.47 -20.35
C GLY A 783 -17.35 -13.30 -19.56
N GLY A 784 -17.02 -12.09 -20.01
CA GLY A 784 -17.34 -10.87 -19.28
C GLY A 784 -18.76 -10.37 -19.50
N ALA A 785 -19.32 -9.78 -18.45
CA ALA A 785 -20.61 -9.11 -18.51
C ALA A 785 -20.42 -7.68 -19.02
N GLY A 786 -20.37 -7.51 -20.34
CA GLY A 786 -20.26 -6.18 -20.96
C GLY A 786 -18.90 -5.49 -20.77
N ILE A 787 -18.93 -4.16 -20.77
CA ILE A 787 -17.76 -3.28 -20.60
C ILE A 787 -18.10 -2.25 -19.51
N ASN A 788 -17.17 -2.05 -18.58
CA ASN A 788 -17.25 -0.97 -17.59
C ASN A 788 -16.23 0.11 -17.95
N VAL A 789 -16.59 1.37 -17.70
CA VAL A 789 -15.72 2.53 -17.90
C VAL A 789 -15.62 3.28 -16.57
N VAL A 790 -14.41 3.70 -16.20
CA VAL A 790 -14.13 4.47 -14.98
C VAL A 790 -13.09 5.53 -15.26
N ASN A 791 -13.18 6.69 -14.60
CA ASN A 791 -12.12 7.68 -14.68
C ASN A 791 -10.85 7.14 -14.02
N VAL A 792 -9.69 7.60 -14.48
CA VAL A 792 -8.40 7.21 -13.91
C VAL A 792 -8.33 7.50 -12.40
N ASP A 793 -9.00 8.54 -11.89
CA ASP A 793 -9.07 8.86 -10.45
C ASP A 793 -10.03 7.96 -9.64
N GLY A 794 -10.74 7.03 -10.28
CA GLY A 794 -11.73 6.13 -9.67
C GLY A 794 -13.15 6.69 -9.62
N SER A 795 -13.38 7.91 -10.08
CA SER A 795 -14.73 8.51 -10.16
C SER A 795 -15.48 8.13 -11.44
N ASN A 796 -16.77 8.49 -11.51
CA ASN A 796 -17.64 8.32 -12.68
C ASN A 796 -17.60 6.90 -13.28
N TRP A 797 -17.61 5.89 -12.42
CA TRP A 797 -17.79 4.52 -12.86
C TRP A 797 -19.16 4.35 -13.51
N GLN A 798 -19.20 3.70 -14.67
CA GLN A 798 -20.43 3.39 -15.40
C GLN A 798 -20.31 2.06 -16.19
N PRO A 799 -21.33 1.19 -16.13
CA PRO A 799 -21.45 0.05 -17.02
C PRO A 799 -22.05 0.47 -18.37
N LEU A 800 -21.49 -0.04 -19.48
CA LEU A 800 -22.03 0.19 -20.82
C LEU A 800 -23.09 -0.85 -21.15
N SER A 801 -24.27 -0.39 -21.59
CA SER A 801 -25.36 -1.28 -22.01
C SER A 801 -25.12 -1.81 -23.42
N LEU A 802 -24.55 -3.00 -23.55
CA LEU A 802 -24.23 -3.63 -24.83
C LEU A 802 -25.30 -4.65 -25.25
N GLN A 803 -26.27 -4.18 -26.04
CA GLN A 803 -27.34 -5.02 -26.59
C GLN A 803 -27.29 -5.05 -28.11
N ALA A 804 -27.28 -6.25 -28.69
CA ALA A 804 -27.41 -6.47 -30.12
C ALA A 804 -28.46 -7.56 -30.38
N ASP A 805 -29.33 -7.35 -31.36
CA ASP A 805 -30.39 -8.29 -31.74
C ASP A 805 -31.24 -8.79 -30.56
N ASN A 806 -31.64 -7.86 -29.66
CA ASN A 806 -32.42 -8.11 -28.43
C ASN A 806 -31.76 -9.03 -27.38
N ALA A 807 -30.43 -9.12 -27.39
CA ALA A 807 -29.67 -9.91 -26.43
C ALA A 807 -28.42 -9.18 -25.93
N PHE A 808 -27.99 -9.50 -24.72
CA PHE A 808 -26.75 -8.98 -24.15
C PHE A 808 -25.53 -9.62 -24.81
N LEU A 809 -24.49 -8.82 -25.01
CA LEU A 809 -23.20 -9.27 -25.51
C LEU A 809 -22.28 -9.67 -24.36
N GLU A 810 -21.80 -10.91 -24.36
CA GLU A 810 -20.69 -11.35 -23.51
C GLU A 810 -19.37 -10.89 -24.14
N VAL A 811 -18.52 -10.18 -23.38
CA VAL A 811 -17.28 -9.57 -23.90
C VAL A 811 -16.08 -10.44 -23.55
N ARG A 812 -15.20 -10.67 -24.54
CA ARG A 812 -14.02 -11.54 -24.39
C ARG A 812 -12.69 -10.77 -24.41
N SER A 813 -12.61 -9.71 -25.18
CA SER A 813 -11.45 -8.82 -25.26
C SER A 813 -11.92 -7.45 -25.75
N LEU A 814 -11.25 -6.39 -25.28
CA LEU A 814 -11.50 -5.02 -25.71
C LEU A 814 -10.19 -4.27 -25.95
N ALA A 815 -10.25 -3.24 -26.78
CA ALA A 815 -9.22 -2.20 -26.87
C ALA A 815 -9.86 -0.87 -27.25
N TRP A 816 -9.52 0.17 -26.49
CA TRP A 816 -9.85 1.54 -26.84
C TRP A 816 -8.97 2.01 -28.01
N SER A 817 -9.57 2.73 -28.95
CA SER A 817 -8.83 3.38 -30.03
C SER A 817 -7.82 4.38 -29.45
N PRO A 818 -6.61 4.48 -30.01
CA PRO A 818 -5.59 5.41 -29.54
C PRO A 818 -5.84 6.87 -29.97
N VAL A 819 -6.79 7.09 -30.87
CA VAL A 819 -7.04 8.41 -31.49
C VAL A 819 -8.48 8.90 -31.33
N GLU A 820 -9.44 7.99 -31.26
CA GLU A 820 -10.87 8.32 -31.19
C GLU A 820 -11.49 7.74 -29.92
N ASN A 821 -12.59 8.33 -29.46
CA ASN A 821 -13.28 7.88 -28.25
C ASN A 821 -14.16 6.64 -28.50
N GLN A 822 -13.58 5.58 -29.06
CA GLN A 822 -14.26 4.36 -29.47
C GLN A 822 -13.54 3.13 -28.93
N ILE A 823 -14.31 2.12 -28.53
CA ILE A 823 -13.84 0.84 -28.00
C ILE A 823 -14.20 -0.25 -29.00
N ALA A 824 -13.19 -0.95 -29.52
CA ALA A 824 -13.39 -2.18 -30.28
C ALA A 824 -13.40 -3.36 -29.31
N PHE A 825 -14.34 -4.30 -29.48
CA PHE A 825 -14.41 -5.48 -28.63
C PHE A 825 -14.94 -6.70 -29.39
N ILE A 826 -14.52 -7.87 -28.92
CA ILE A 826 -15.05 -9.15 -29.38
C ILE A 826 -16.22 -9.53 -28.47
N GLY A 827 -17.39 -9.63 -29.07
CA GLY A 827 -18.66 -9.87 -28.40
C GLY A 827 -19.32 -11.16 -28.87
N ARG A 828 -19.90 -11.90 -27.94
CA ARG A 828 -20.74 -13.06 -28.22
C ARG A 828 -22.19 -12.75 -27.90
N ASN A 829 -23.08 -13.03 -28.85
CA ASN A 829 -24.53 -12.95 -28.62
C ASN A 829 -25.02 -14.23 -27.93
N LEU A 830 -25.55 -14.10 -26.71
CA LEU A 830 -26.01 -15.23 -25.90
C LEU A 830 -27.38 -15.81 -26.33
N ALA A 831 -28.14 -15.11 -27.17
CA ALA A 831 -29.42 -15.59 -27.68
C ALA A 831 -29.29 -16.43 -28.97
N ASP A 832 -28.10 -16.48 -29.59
CA ASP A 832 -27.88 -17.29 -30.80
C ASP A 832 -27.83 -18.79 -30.46
N PRO A 833 -28.76 -19.63 -30.96
CA PRO A 833 -28.82 -21.06 -30.67
C PRO A 833 -27.60 -21.85 -31.19
N SER A 834 -26.87 -21.32 -32.19
CA SER A 834 -25.61 -21.92 -32.67
C SER A 834 -24.44 -21.76 -31.69
N SER A 835 -24.63 -20.97 -30.63
CA SER A 835 -23.64 -20.75 -29.57
C SER A 835 -23.50 -21.90 -28.57
N SER A 836 -24.33 -22.94 -28.65
CA SER A 836 -24.27 -24.13 -27.79
C SER A 836 -23.17 -25.15 -28.19
N SER A 837 -22.44 -24.90 -29.28
CA SER A 837 -21.32 -25.73 -29.76
C SER A 837 -20.09 -25.63 -28.85
N VAL A 838 -19.58 -26.78 -28.42
CA VAL A 838 -18.38 -26.96 -27.57
C VAL A 838 -17.07 -26.50 -28.26
N ALA A 839 -17.09 -26.21 -29.57
CA ALA A 839 -15.86 -25.96 -30.35
C ALA A 839 -15.53 -24.48 -30.64
N ALA A 840 -16.47 -23.53 -30.45
CA ALA A 840 -16.31 -22.07 -30.39
C ALA A 840 -17.64 -21.43 -30.87
N PRO A 841 -18.42 -20.78 -29.99
CA PRO A 841 -19.64 -20.08 -30.37
C PRO A 841 -19.34 -18.90 -31.32
N PRO A 842 -20.31 -18.44 -32.12
CA PRO A 842 -20.10 -17.30 -32.99
C PRO A 842 -19.84 -16.02 -32.21
N ALA A 843 -18.62 -15.49 -32.34
CA ALA A 843 -18.21 -14.19 -31.82
C ALA A 843 -18.06 -13.20 -32.99
N GLY A 844 -18.60 -12.00 -32.83
CA GLY A 844 -18.45 -10.89 -33.76
C GLY A 844 -17.49 -9.83 -33.23
N LEU A 845 -17.04 -8.94 -34.11
CA LEU A 845 -16.30 -7.74 -33.72
C LEU A 845 -17.24 -6.54 -33.73
N TYR A 846 -17.26 -5.79 -32.64
CA TYR A 846 -18.14 -4.65 -32.43
C TYR A 846 -17.33 -3.40 -32.12
N LEU A 847 -17.93 -2.26 -32.41
CA LEU A 847 -17.43 -0.93 -32.08
C LEU A 847 -18.49 -0.20 -31.27
N VAL A 848 -18.09 0.47 -30.20
CA VAL A 848 -18.97 1.30 -29.35
C VAL A 848 -18.24 2.56 -28.94
N ASN A 849 -18.95 3.68 -28.76
CA ASN A 849 -18.35 4.88 -28.20
C ASN A 849 -18.05 4.68 -26.70
N GLY A 850 -17.13 5.47 -26.15
CA GLY A 850 -16.73 5.41 -24.73
C GLY A 850 -17.86 5.65 -23.71
N ASP A 851 -18.97 6.23 -24.16
CA ASP A 851 -20.19 6.44 -23.36
C ASP A 851 -21.25 5.34 -23.56
N GLY A 852 -20.97 4.32 -24.38
CA GLY A 852 -21.89 3.23 -24.71
C GLY A 852 -22.81 3.50 -25.89
N SER A 853 -22.75 4.69 -26.51
CA SER A 853 -23.54 5.02 -27.70
C SER A 853 -22.97 4.40 -28.98
N ASP A 854 -23.77 4.43 -30.05
CA ASP A 854 -23.41 3.97 -31.41
C ASP A 854 -22.81 2.56 -31.49
N LEU A 855 -23.32 1.63 -30.67
CA LEU A 855 -22.95 0.23 -30.76
C LEU A 855 -23.23 -0.31 -32.17
N THR A 856 -22.16 -0.61 -32.90
CA THR A 856 -22.22 -1.02 -34.29
C THR A 856 -21.44 -2.32 -34.49
N PRO A 857 -22.07 -3.37 -35.07
CA PRO A 857 -21.35 -4.58 -35.42
C PRO A 857 -20.44 -4.28 -36.63
N TRP A 858 -19.13 -4.39 -36.42
CA TRP A 858 -18.14 -4.19 -37.47
C TRP A 858 -17.94 -5.46 -38.30
N ILE A 859 -17.94 -6.63 -37.65
CA ILE A 859 -18.02 -7.95 -38.29
C ILE A 859 -19.17 -8.73 -37.65
N LYS A 860 -20.23 -8.99 -38.42
CA LYS A 860 -21.38 -9.83 -38.00
C LYS A 860 -21.13 -11.34 -38.14
N ALA A 861 -20.22 -11.75 -39.02
CA ALA A 861 -19.91 -13.16 -39.25
C ALA A 861 -19.12 -13.74 -38.06
N SER A 862 -19.33 -15.02 -37.77
CA SER A 862 -18.58 -15.73 -36.72
C SER A 862 -17.09 -15.72 -37.02
N LEU A 863 -16.31 -15.12 -36.12
CA LEU A 863 -14.85 -15.19 -36.12
C LEU A 863 -14.32 -16.51 -35.53
N GLY A 864 -15.18 -17.42 -35.08
CA GLY A 864 -14.79 -18.65 -34.38
C GLY A 864 -14.09 -18.35 -33.05
N SER A 865 -12.95 -19.00 -32.79
CA SER A 865 -12.13 -18.71 -31.60
C SER A 865 -11.31 -17.45 -31.85
N ALA A 866 -11.85 -16.30 -31.43
CA ALA A 866 -11.22 -14.99 -31.54
C ALA A 866 -10.58 -14.56 -30.20
N GLY A 867 -9.39 -13.97 -30.29
CA GLY A 867 -8.52 -13.63 -29.15
C GLY A 867 -8.21 -12.13 -29.05
N PRO A 868 -7.05 -11.70 -28.50
CA PRO A 868 -6.74 -10.29 -28.30
C PRO A 868 -6.79 -9.50 -29.61
N LEU A 869 -7.17 -8.23 -29.48
CA LEU A 869 -7.22 -7.27 -30.57
C LEU A 869 -6.42 -6.01 -30.19
N VAL A 870 -5.72 -5.41 -31.14
CA VAL A 870 -4.95 -4.18 -30.95
C VAL A 870 -5.13 -3.22 -32.12
N TRP A 871 -5.35 -1.95 -31.81
CA TRP A 871 -5.42 -0.88 -32.80
C TRP A 871 -4.05 -0.55 -33.37
N SER A 872 -4.02 -0.17 -34.64
CA SER A 872 -2.86 0.52 -35.21
C SER A 872 -2.64 1.86 -34.49
N PRO A 873 -1.39 2.36 -34.41
CA PRO A 873 -1.09 3.63 -33.73
C PRO A 873 -1.88 4.83 -34.27
N ASP A 874 -2.26 4.79 -35.57
CA ASP A 874 -3.07 5.80 -36.23
C ASP A 874 -4.60 5.57 -36.09
N GLY A 875 -5.02 4.49 -35.43
CA GLY A 875 -6.41 4.09 -35.21
C GLY A 875 -7.20 3.72 -36.46
N ARG A 876 -6.55 3.53 -37.61
CA ARG A 876 -7.24 3.20 -38.88
C ARG A 876 -7.48 1.71 -39.07
N GLN A 877 -6.80 0.85 -38.32
CA GLN A 877 -6.88 -0.59 -38.46
C GLN A 877 -6.88 -1.29 -37.10
N VAL A 878 -7.44 -2.49 -37.05
CA VAL A 878 -7.36 -3.39 -35.90
C VAL A 878 -6.74 -4.70 -36.36
N ALA A 879 -5.72 -5.14 -35.64
CA ALA A 879 -5.15 -6.47 -35.77
C ALA A 879 -5.74 -7.38 -34.69
N PHE A 880 -6.14 -8.60 -35.03
CA PHE A 880 -6.75 -9.53 -34.09
C PHE A 880 -6.45 -10.98 -34.46
N THR A 881 -6.47 -11.86 -33.47
CA THR A 881 -6.32 -13.31 -33.71
C THR A 881 -7.67 -13.98 -33.83
N ALA A 882 -7.84 -14.84 -34.84
CA ALA A 882 -9.02 -15.69 -34.99
C ALA A 882 -8.64 -17.01 -35.67
N ASN A 883 -9.06 -18.14 -35.09
CA ASN A 883 -8.81 -19.50 -35.60
C ASN A 883 -7.32 -19.76 -35.92
N ASN A 884 -6.42 -19.51 -34.96
CA ASN A 884 -4.97 -19.69 -35.09
C ASN A 884 -4.34 -18.91 -36.27
N ALA A 885 -4.89 -17.73 -36.54
CA ALA A 885 -4.42 -16.83 -37.59
C ALA A 885 -4.49 -15.38 -37.12
N LEU A 886 -3.60 -14.54 -37.67
CA LEU A 886 -3.59 -13.10 -37.46
C LEU A 886 -4.33 -12.43 -38.62
N TRP A 887 -5.29 -11.59 -38.29
CA TRP A 887 -6.15 -10.87 -39.22
C TRP A 887 -5.97 -9.38 -39.03
N LEU A 888 -6.16 -8.63 -40.11
CA LEU A 888 -6.20 -7.18 -40.14
C LEU A 888 -7.55 -6.71 -40.66
N LEU A 889 -8.14 -5.73 -40.00
CA LEU A 889 -9.37 -5.08 -40.43
C LEU A 889 -9.14 -3.57 -40.50
N ALA A 890 -9.40 -2.99 -41.68
CA ALA A 890 -9.41 -1.54 -41.85
C ALA A 890 -10.76 -0.98 -41.40
N LYS A 891 -10.76 0.19 -40.73
CA LYS A 891 -11.96 0.86 -40.21
C LYS A 891 -13.05 1.08 -41.25
N GLU A 892 -12.64 1.42 -42.47
CA GLU A 892 -13.52 1.65 -43.61
C GLU A 892 -13.94 0.36 -44.35
N SER A 893 -13.45 -0.81 -43.90
CA SER A 893 -13.75 -2.12 -44.50
C SER A 893 -14.58 -2.96 -43.53
N ALA A 894 -15.55 -3.69 -44.08
CA ALA A 894 -16.29 -4.72 -43.35
C ALA A 894 -15.65 -6.13 -43.50
N GLU A 895 -14.61 -6.25 -44.33
CA GLU A 895 -13.96 -7.52 -44.61
C GLU A 895 -12.58 -7.59 -43.94
N PRO A 896 -12.36 -8.53 -42.99
CA PRO A 896 -11.05 -8.76 -42.41
C PRO A 896 -10.16 -9.50 -43.42
N ARG A 897 -8.91 -9.06 -43.51
CA ARG A 897 -7.89 -9.66 -44.35
C ARG A 897 -6.96 -10.51 -43.52
N LEU A 898 -6.81 -11.77 -43.92
CA LEU A 898 -5.86 -12.68 -43.31
C LEU A 898 -4.43 -12.21 -43.56
N LEU A 899 -3.65 -12.08 -42.49
CA LEU A 899 -2.25 -11.66 -42.55
C LEU A 899 -1.30 -12.85 -42.37
N VAL A 900 -1.51 -13.67 -41.34
CA VAL A 900 -0.66 -14.85 -41.04
C VAL A 900 -1.54 -16.06 -40.73
N ARG A 901 -1.19 -17.23 -41.29
CA ARG A 901 -1.83 -18.53 -40.98
C ARG A 901 -0.95 -19.36 -40.05
N GLY A 902 -1.58 -20.24 -39.26
CA GLY A 902 -0.86 -21.29 -38.54
C GLY A 902 -0.06 -20.74 -37.36
N LEU A 903 -0.64 -19.80 -36.62
CA LEU A 903 -0.16 -19.41 -35.30
C LEU A 903 -0.58 -20.48 -34.31
N SER A 904 0.07 -21.64 -34.38
CA SER A 904 0.11 -22.57 -33.26
C SER A 904 1.32 -22.19 -32.41
N VAL A 905 1.21 -22.30 -31.10
CA VAL A 905 2.36 -22.37 -30.21
C VAL A 905 1.99 -23.49 -29.25
N GLU A 906 2.55 -24.69 -29.43
CA GLU A 906 2.27 -25.86 -28.57
C GLU A 906 3.52 -26.43 -27.90
N PRO A 907 4.11 -25.75 -26.90
CA PRO A 907 5.02 -26.38 -25.98
C PRO A 907 4.18 -27.13 -24.93
N ASN A 908 4.12 -28.47 -25.04
CA ASN A 908 3.60 -29.38 -24.01
C ASN A 908 2.07 -29.54 -23.91
N GLY A 909 1.32 -29.36 -25.00
CA GLY A 909 -0.11 -29.70 -25.05
C GLY A 909 -1.07 -28.65 -24.48
N CYS A 910 -0.59 -27.43 -24.20
CA CYS A 910 -1.42 -26.26 -23.91
C CYS A 910 -1.40 -25.34 -25.15
N THR A 911 -2.57 -24.98 -25.68
CA THR A 911 -2.70 -24.09 -26.85
C THR A 911 -2.55 -22.63 -26.39
N PHE A 912 -1.53 -21.92 -26.88
CA PHE A 912 -1.26 -20.52 -26.47
C PHE A 912 -1.87 -19.50 -27.41
N VAL A 913 -2.24 -18.33 -26.86
CA VAL A 913 -2.61 -17.16 -27.64
C VAL A 913 -1.31 -16.51 -28.16
N PRO A 914 -1.13 -16.35 -29.49
CA PRO A 914 0.08 -15.73 -30.02
C PRO A 914 0.15 -14.26 -29.62
N TRP A 915 1.32 -13.82 -29.18
CA TRP A 915 1.65 -12.42 -28.93
C TRP A 915 1.91 -11.71 -30.25
N PHE A 916 1.34 -10.53 -30.41
CA PHE A 916 1.63 -9.65 -31.54
C PHE A 916 1.46 -8.18 -31.14
N MET A 917 2.20 -7.29 -31.80
CA MET A 917 2.10 -5.85 -31.60
C MET A 917 2.42 -5.08 -32.87
N TRP A 918 1.89 -3.85 -32.96
CA TRP A 918 2.27 -2.91 -34.00
C TRP A 918 3.68 -2.37 -33.76
N LEU A 919 4.50 -2.33 -34.80
CA LEU A 919 5.73 -1.56 -34.77
C LEU A 919 5.41 -0.07 -34.86
N SER A 920 6.34 0.76 -34.39
CA SER A 920 6.16 2.22 -34.28
C SER A 920 5.86 2.90 -35.62
N ASP A 921 6.22 2.25 -36.74
CA ASP A 921 5.95 2.72 -38.09
C ASP A 921 4.46 2.60 -38.51
N GLY A 922 3.66 1.87 -37.75
CA GLY A 922 2.26 1.56 -38.07
C GLY A 922 2.07 0.78 -39.39
N ARG A 923 3.15 0.23 -39.95
CA ARG A 923 3.20 -0.48 -41.24
C ARG A 923 3.63 -1.93 -41.10
N GLN A 924 4.09 -2.33 -39.92
CA GLN A 924 4.50 -3.68 -39.62
C GLN A 924 3.88 -4.17 -38.31
N LEU A 925 3.72 -5.49 -38.22
CA LEU A 925 3.33 -6.21 -37.02
C LEU A 925 4.46 -7.16 -36.64
N ALA A 926 4.89 -7.10 -35.37
CA ALA A 926 5.70 -8.15 -34.77
C ALA A 926 4.79 -9.23 -34.18
N TYR A 927 5.16 -10.50 -34.31
CA TYR A 927 4.41 -11.61 -33.73
C TYR A 927 5.32 -12.82 -33.46
N ASN A 928 4.91 -13.72 -32.56
CA ASN A 928 5.61 -14.97 -32.33
C ASN A 928 4.97 -16.15 -33.09
N THR A 929 5.80 -17.12 -33.48
CA THR A 929 5.32 -18.35 -34.16
C THR A 929 6.28 -19.52 -33.94
N ASP A 930 5.76 -20.74 -33.84
CA ASP A 930 6.55 -21.98 -33.78
C ASP A 930 6.65 -22.70 -35.14
N ARG A 931 6.12 -22.09 -36.22
CA ARG A 931 5.90 -22.75 -37.52
C ARG A 931 7.14 -23.39 -38.14
N ASN A 932 8.33 -22.96 -37.73
CA ASN A 932 9.63 -23.39 -38.25
C ASN A 932 10.46 -24.22 -37.24
N GLY A 933 9.90 -24.58 -36.08
CA GLY A 933 10.62 -25.32 -35.03
C GLY A 933 10.59 -24.59 -33.68
N PRO A 934 11.73 -24.09 -33.15
CA PRO A 934 11.71 -23.27 -31.94
C PRO A 934 10.88 -21.99 -32.17
N ILE A 935 10.33 -21.40 -31.10
CA ILE A 935 9.54 -20.17 -31.19
C ILE A 935 10.42 -19.06 -31.78
N GLU A 936 9.96 -18.38 -32.83
CA GLU A 936 10.63 -17.26 -33.48
C GLU A 936 9.76 -15.99 -33.35
N ILE A 937 10.41 -14.82 -33.26
CA ILE A 937 9.76 -13.52 -33.38
C ILE A 937 9.94 -13.04 -34.82
N HIS A 938 8.82 -12.79 -35.49
CA HIS A 938 8.75 -12.32 -36.87
C HIS A 938 8.25 -10.89 -36.92
N ALA A 939 8.69 -10.14 -37.93
CA ALA A 939 8.03 -8.92 -38.38
C ALA A 939 7.45 -9.14 -39.77
N ILE A 940 6.19 -8.75 -39.96
CA ILE A 940 5.50 -8.81 -41.25
C ILE A 940 4.94 -7.43 -41.59
N THR A 941 5.06 -7.04 -42.85
CA THR A 941 4.45 -5.80 -43.33
C THR A 941 2.94 -5.97 -43.46
N ILE A 942 2.17 -4.90 -43.25
CA ILE A 942 0.71 -4.93 -43.31
C ILE A 942 0.14 -5.30 -44.67
N ASP A 943 0.93 -5.41 -45.74
CA ASP A 943 0.45 -5.97 -47.02
C ASP A 943 0.55 -7.51 -47.06
N GLY A 944 1.07 -8.13 -45.99
CA GLY A 944 1.30 -9.58 -45.88
C GLY A 944 2.60 -10.04 -46.52
N ARG A 945 3.47 -9.13 -46.98
CA ARG A 945 4.78 -9.43 -47.55
C ARG A 945 5.87 -9.23 -46.50
N ASN A 946 7.10 -9.59 -46.86
CA ASN A 946 8.30 -9.35 -46.06
C ASN A 946 8.22 -9.90 -44.63
N ASP A 947 7.60 -11.05 -44.47
CA ASP A 947 7.65 -11.83 -43.24
C ASP A 947 9.09 -12.32 -43.01
N ARG A 948 9.75 -11.70 -42.02
CA ARG A 948 11.15 -11.95 -41.71
C ARG A 948 11.33 -12.27 -40.24
N VAL A 949 12.27 -13.17 -39.95
CA VAL A 949 12.71 -13.45 -38.59
C VAL A 949 13.44 -12.23 -38.05
N LEU A 950 12.96 -11.66 -36.94
CA LEU A 950 13.69 -10.68 -36.15
C LEU A 950 14.66 -11.37 -35.19
N LYS A 951 14.20 -12.47 -34.55
CA LYS A 951 15.00 -13.23 -33.58
C LYS A 951 14.45 -14.63 -33.31
N THR A 952 15.32 -15.55 -32.91
CA THR A 952 14.95 -16.87 -32.36
C THR A 952 14.74 -16.76 -30.85
N ALA A 953 13.62 -17.26 -30.34
CA ALA A 953 13.30 -17.31 -28.91
C ALA A 953 13.48 -18.74 -28.37
N PRO A 954 14.10 -18.93 -27.18
CA PRO A 954 14.14 -20.26 -26.56
C PRO A 954 12.72 -20.73 -26.15
N PRO A 955 12.46 -22.04 -26.14
CA PRO A 955 11.13 -22.66 -26.06
C PRO A 955 10.36 -22.45 -24.74
N THR A 956 10.89 -21.67 -23.79
CA THR A 956 10.33 -21.49 -22.44
C THR A 956 9.50 -20.21 -22.28
N TYR A 957 9.45 -19.36 -23.31
CA TYR A 957 8.94 -17.99 -23.20
C TYR A 957 7.52 -17.85 -23.72
N LEU A 958 6.57 -18.23 -22.86
CA LEU A 958 5.20 -17.72 -22.72
C LEU A 958 4.42 -18.74 -21.88
N ILE A 959 4.56 -18.76 -20.54
CA ILE A 959 3.69 -19.54 -19.62
C ILE A 959 3.53 -18.77 -18.30
N LEU A 960 2.36 -18.51 -17.68
CA LEU A 960 0.90 -18.53 -17.95
C LEU A 960 0.20 -17.91 -16.69
N PRO A 961 -1.09 -17.51 -16.75
CA PRO A 961 -2.03 -17.61 -15.62
C PRO A 961 -2.29 -19.09 -15.32
N ARG A 962 -2.26 -19.50 -14.05
CA ARG A 962 -2.48 -20.89 -13.60
C ARG A 962 -3.61 -21.60 -14.36
N GLY A 963 -3.34 -22.77 -14.96
CA GLY A 963 -4.37 -23.57 -15.62
C GLY A 963 -3.87 -24.70 -16.53
N CYS A 964 -2.59 -24.67 -16.89
CA CYS A 964 -1.69 -25.83 -16.85
C CYS A 964 -0.74 -25.58 -15.66
#